data_AF-A0A257TUR3-F1
#
_entry.id   AF-A0A257TUR3-F1
#
_cell.length_a   1.000
_cell.length_b   1.000
_cell.length_c   1.000
_cell.angle_alpha   90.00
_cell.angle_beta   90.00
_cell.angle_gamma   90.00
#
_symmetry.space_group_name_H-M   'P 1'
#
loop_
_entity.id
_entity.type
_entity.pdbx_description
1 polymer ?
#
loop_
_entity_poly.entity_id
_entity_poly.type
_entity_poly.pdbx_seq_one_letter_code
_entity_poly.pdbx_strand_id
1 'polypeptide(L)'
;MLEKQLGIRREDVEKLAYDDPKRAAFRNDDRLIKTLLLAALVPEVESLRALNAERLAALNHGTIKTPIPGKEGGEVLRRCRAWAANVGEIRIGEEANPTISVQLSGVDTESIIEGARREDNQGNRIRRVRQMLFEQIGIEGEGDFEQFHDFWWRNTKRSCSVMFKNVRDLPDASLESSEESWKLVIDFPFDDQGYGPRDDLSKLQKFRQTHMQGAKTLCWVPAFLSAEALKDLGMLVILEHILTGERFSQYATHLSPQDRPAAKSLLQNQKGVLSQRVESHLDAAYGLEPLLAGSLDTTHELELSERFVSLRPGFEPQPPAKATLAQAMEDLLSQALQHEFPAAPKFEAEIRGGNVNKVYQQVLQATQTQDGRAPVEKTLRPLLRQIANPLLLGEMGPDATHFVLGHHWRNHFMRKAAETGAPLTVEQLRTWIDEPRPMGLPKEAENLVILVFAAQTNRSFYLHGSPYDVALANVPEKCELREQKLPGETNWQRAVELAGSIFGVAASPLLSANNVGQLATAVKKRATDSRTACGAYAKRLRDRLSRLSLPGNLDTAGWDILEAVDRLNDDRRAEARAVLAKVRQSLASDEHVIPLAPALKSAQAKAVRLLTKSKQPANEPTDTPELPPTTAGRKVVDRGSESSLGLADAKKVLSDLDEKVREGQTIRIAISWTIEEGG
;
A
#
# COMPACT_ATOMS: atom_id res chain seq x y z
N MET A 1 -48.79 36.54 -13.13
CA MET A 1 -48.51 35.45 -12.15
C MET A 1 -49.73 34.58 -11.87
N LEU A 2 -50.81 35.08 -11.25
CA LEU A 2 -51.98 34.25 -10.88
C LEU A 2 -52.65 33.52 -12.06
N GLU A 3 -52.73 34.16 -13.22
CA GLU A 3 -53.26 33.55 -14.45
C GLU A 3 -52.43 32.34 -14.90
N LYS A 4 -51.09 32.43 -14.77
CA LYS A 4 -50.16 31.33 -15.08
C LYS A 4 -50.35 30.17 -14.10
N GLN A 5 -50.51 30.46 -12.81
CA GLN A 5 -50.72 29.45 -11.76
C GLN A 5 -52.01 28.64 -11.98
N LEU A 6 -53.08 29.27 -12.46
CA LEU A 6 -54.38 28.60 -12.66
C LEU A 6 -54.61 28.13 -14.11
N GLY A 7 -53.68 28.44 -15.02
CA GLY A 7 -53.78 28.09 -16.45
C GLY A 7 -54.99 28.73 -17.15
N ILE A 8 -55.45 29.90 -16.70
CA ILE A 8 -56.63 30.59 -17.23
C ILE A 8 -56.44 32.11 -17.13
N ARG A 9 -56.84 32.85 -18.17
CA ARG A 9 -56.79 34.33 -18.18
C ARG A 9 -57.86 34.90 -17.26
N ARG A 10 -57.58 36.03 -16.62
CA ARG A 10 -58.50 36.70 -15.69
C ARG A 10 -59.85 37.00 -16.35
N GLU A 11 -59.83 37.47 -17.59
CA GLU A 11 -61.04 37.76 -18.37
C GLU A 11 -61.95 36.53 -18.50
N ASP A 12 -61.35 35.34 -18.58
CA ASP A 12 -62.08 34.08 -18.69
C ASP A 12 -62.49 33.53 -17.31
N VAL A 13 -61.69 33.78 -16.27
CA VAL A 13 -62.07 33.51 -14.87
C VAL A 13 -63.32 34.29 -14.46
N GLU A 14 -63.44 35.55 -14.89
CA GLU A 14 -64.57 36.42 -14.55
C GLU A 14 -65.89 35.95 -15.19
N LYS A 15 -65.82 35.17 -16.28
CA LYS A 15 -66.97 34.55 -16.97
C LYS A 15 -67.46 33.25 -16.32
N LEU A 16 -66.64 32.60 -15.47
CA LEU A 16 -67.03 31.38 -14.75
C LEU A 16 -68.12 31.66 -13.69
N ALA A 17 -68.88 30.64 -13.27
CA ALA A 17 -69.85 30.77 -12.19
C ALA A 17 -69.19 31.25 -10.88
N TYR A 18 -69.93 31.93 -10.00
CA TYR A 18 -69.36 32.56 -8.80
C TYR A 18 -68.74 31.54 -7.82
N ASP A 19 -69.30 30.34 -7.78
CA ASP A 19 -68.92 29.18 -6.97
C ASP A 19 -67.96 28.21 -7.68
N ASP A 20 -67.58 28.51 -8.93
CA ASP A 20 -66.60 27.70 -9.66
C ASP A 20 -65.28 27.62 -8.87
N PRO A 21 -64.70 26.41 -8.67
CA PRO A 21 -63.47 26.24 -7.89
C PRO A 21 -62.28 27.07 -8.38
N LYS A 22 -62.11 27.24 -9.70
CA LYS A 22 -61.02 28.05 -10.27
C LYS A 22 -61.27 29.53 -10.03
N ARG A 23 -62.52 29.99 -10.14
CA ARG A 23 -62.89 31.38 -9.83
C ARG A 23 -62.71 31.68 -8.35
N ALA A 24 -63.14 30.79 -7.47
CA ALA A 24 -62.95 30.91 -6.03
C ALA A 24 -61.46 30.96 -5.67
N ALA A 25 -60.64 30.05 -6.22
CA ALA A 25 -59.19 30.04 -6.01
C ALA A 25 -58.52 31.34 -6.47
N PHE A 26 -58.84 31.82 -7.68
CA PHE A 26 -58.29 33.08 -8.19
C PHE A 26 -58.64 34.27 -7.29
N ARG A 27 -59.92 34.40 -6.88
CA ARG A 27 -60.33 35.50 -5.98
C ARG A 27 -59.63 35.43 -4.63
N ASN A 28 -59.42 34.23 -4.12
CA ASN A 28 -58.77 34.04 -2.82
C ASN A 28 -57.31 34.47 -2.86
N ASP A 29 -56.59 34.07 -3.91
CA ASP A 29 -55.20 34.46 -4.14
C ASP A 29 -55.08 35.96 -4.45
N ASP A 30 -55.96 36.50 -5.30
CA ASP A 30 -56.03 37.93 -5.65
C ASP A 30 -56.27 38.82 -4.43
N ARG A 31 -57.11 38.39 -3.47
CA ARG A 31 -57.39 39.14 -2.25
C ARG A 31 -56.17 39.23 -1.32
N LEU A 32 -55.39 38.15 -1.20
CA LEU A 32 -54.13 38.16 -0.45
C LEU A 32 -53.12 39.12 -1.08
N ILE A 33 -52.96 39.07 -2.41
CA ILE A 33 -52.07 39.98 -3.14
C ILE A 33 -52.53 41.43 -2.98
N LYS A 34 -53.84 41.71 -3.10
CA LYS A 34 -54.39 43.06 -2.86
C LYS A 34 -54.10 43.58 -1.46
N THR A 35 -54.14 42.73 -0.44
CA THR A 35 -53.78 43.11 0.93
C THR A 35 -52.31 43.51 1.03
N LEU A 36 -51.41 42.75 0.39
CA LEU A 36 -49.99 43.08 0.31
C LEU A 36 -49.75 44.39 -0.46
N LEU A 37 -50.46 44.61 -1.58
CA LEU A 37 -50.37 45.85 -2.36
C LEU A 37 -50.88 47.06 -1.55
N LEU A 38 -51.97 46.91 -0.81
CA LEU A 38 -52.49 47.96 0.08
C LEU A 38 -51.49 48.30 1.18
N ALA A 39 -50.83 47.29 1.78
CA ALA A 39 -49.79 47.51 2.77
C ALA A 39 -48.56 48.25 2.20
N ALA A 40 -48.23 48.00 0.93
CA ALA A 40 -47.17 48.72 0.23
C ALA A 40 -47.57 50.17 -0.11
N LEU A 41 -48.83 50.42 -0.45
CA LEU A 41 -49.34 51.75 -0.80
C LEU A 41 -49.53 52.67 0.42
N VAL A 42 -49.82 52.10 1.59
CA VAL A 42 -50.17 52.86 2.80
C VAL A 42 -49.33 52.38 4.01
N PRO A 43 -48.01 52.63 4.02
CA PRO A 43 -47.09 52.08 5.02
C PRO A 43 -47.33 52.62 6.44
N GLU A 44 -47.97 53.77 6.56
CA GLU A 44 -48.27 54.44 7.85
C GLU A 44 -49.42 53.80 8.63
N VAL A 45 -50.18 52.88 8.01
CA VAL A 45 -51.31 52.22 8.67
C VAL A 45 -50.80 51.08 9.56
N GLU A 46 -50.96 51.23 10.88
CA GLU A 46 -50.45 50.28 11.89
C GLU A 46 -50.94 48.84 11.69
N SER A 47 -52.19 48.66 11.24
CA SER A 47 -52.77 47.34 10.97
C SER A 47 -52.17 46.63 9.76
N LEU A 48 -51.52 47.36 8.86
CA LEU A 48 -50.88 46.87 7.63
C LEU A 48 -49.34 46.89 7.70
N ARG A 49 -48.76 47.37 8.79
CA ARG A 49 -47.30 47.44 8.98
C ARG A 49 -46.73 46.08 9.38
N ALA A 50 -45.57 45.71 8.83
CA ALA A 50 -44.87 44.45 9.14
C ALA A 50 -45.80 43.23 9.05
N LEU A 51 -46.39 43.03 7.87
CA LEU A 51 -47.22 41.87 7.59
C LEU A 51 -46.37 40.60 7.67
N ASN A 52 -46.89 39.59 8.33
CA ASN A 52 -46.38 38.22 8.31
C ASN A 52 -47.53 37.29 7.90
N ALA A 53 -47.25 36.00 7.71
CA ALA A 53 -48.24 35.08 7.17
C ALA A 53 -49.50 34.93 8.04
N GLU A 54 -49.34 34.97 9.37
CA GLU A 54 -50.44 34.91 10.33
C GLU A 54 -51.34 36.15 10.25
N ARG A 55 -50.73 37.35 10.19
CA ARG A 55 -51.47 38.62 10.05
C ARG A 55 -52.15 38.74 8.70
N LEU A 56 -51.51 38.26 7.62
CA LEU A 56 -52.13 38.18 6.29
C LEU A 56 -53.34 37.27 6.27
N ALA A 57 -53.25 36.10 6.92
CA ALA A 57 -54.37 35.19 7.07
C ALA A 57 -55.52 35.82 7.88
N ALA A 58 -55.21 36.53 8.97
CA ALA A 58 -56.19 37.20 9.82
C ALA A 58 -56.93 38.34 9.09
N LEU A 59 -56.21 39.20 8.37
CA LEU A 59 -56.80 40.28 7.56
C LEU A 59 -57.65 39.76 6.39
N ASN A 60 -57.38 38.52 5.96
CA ASN A 60 -58.11 37.82 4.90
C ASN A 60 -58.92 36.64 5.45
N HIS A 61 -59.45 36.77 6.67
CA HIS A 61 -60.22 35.72 7.30
C HIS A 61 -61.33 35.18 6.39
N GLY A 62 -61.44 33.84 6.32
CA GLY A 62 -62.40 33.13 5.46
C GLY A 62 -61.99 32.97 3.99
N THR A 63 -60.86 33.55 3.57
CA THR A 63 -60.35 33.48 2.18
C THR A 63 -59.59 32.20 1.90
N ILE A 64 -58.76 31.74 2.85
CA ILE A 64 -58.10 30.43 2.78
C ILE A 64 -58.75 29.50 3.79
N LYS A 65 -59.27 28.37 3.31
CA LYS A 65 -59.80 27.29 4.14
C LYS A 65 -58.80 26.16 4.20
N THR A 66 -58.27 25.86 5.37
CA THR A 66 -57.43 24.68 5.61
C THR A 66 -58.26 23.59 6.31
N PRO A 67 -58.00 22.29 6.04
CA PRO A 67 -58.69 21.19 6.73
C PRO A 67 -58.44 21.17 8.24
N ILE A 68 -57.33 21.77 8.67
CA ILE A 68 -56.91 21.87 10.07
C ILE A 68 -56.97 23.35 10.47
N PRO A 69 -57.81 23.73 11.46
CA PRO A 69 -57.84 25.08 12.00
C PRO A 69 -56.48 25.49 12.59
N GLY A 70 -56.02 26.71 12.34
CA GLY A 70 -54.74 27.24 12.81
C GLY A 70 -53.56 27.01 11.85
N LYS A 71 -53.78 26.35 10.69
CA LYS A 71 -52.76 26.18 9.64
C LYS A 71 -52.86 27.18 8.49
N GLU A 72 -53.78 28.13 8.57
CA GLU A 72 -54.04 29.13 7.53
C GLU A 72 -52.79 29.99 7.28
N GLY A 73 -52.08 30.39 8.34
CA GLY A 73 -50.82 31.13 8.22
C GLY A 73 -49.74 30.36 7.46
N GLY A 74 -49.60 29.05 7.71
CA GLY A 74 -48.65 28.21 6.99
C GLY A 74 -48.98 28.08 5.49
N GLU A 75 -50.26 27.95 5.14
CA GLU A 75 -50.71 27.89 3.75
C GLU A 75 -50.56 29.23 3.03
N VAL A 76 -50.84 30.36 3.70
CA VAL A 76 -50.56 31.70 3.17
C VAL A 76 -49.06 31.87 2.90
N LEU A 77 -48.19 31.46 3.84
CA LEU A 77 -46.74 31.54 3.66
C LEU A 77 -46.28 30.70 2.47
N ARG A 78 -46.81 29.47 2.31
CA ARG A 78 -46.51 28.59 1.18
C ARG A 78 -46.86 29.26 -0.16
N ARG A 79 -48.04 29.89 -0.25
CA ARG A 79 -48.47 30.62 -1.46
C ARG A 79 -47.60 31.85 -1.72
N CYS A 80 -47.32 32.65 -0.69
CA CYS A 80 -46.44 33.81 -0.83
C CYS A 80 -45.03 33.42 -1.29
N ARG A 81 -44.47 32.32 -0.79
CA ARG A 81 -43.18 31.77 -1.28
C ARG A 81 -43.25 31.33 -2.74
N ALA A 82 -44.32 30.62 -3.12
CA ALA A 82 -44.53 30.24 -4.52
C ALA A 82 -44.68 31.46 -5.44
N TRP A 83 -45.31 32.54 -4.97
CA TRP A 83 -45.42 33.79 -5.71
C TRP A 83 -44.09 34.54 -5.78
N ALA A 84 -43.38 34.70 -4.67
CA ALA A 84 -42.05 35.31 -4.62
C ALA A 84 -41.03 34.57 -5.50
N ALA A 85 -41.22 33.27 -5.72
CA ALA A 85 -40.39 32.50 -6.66
C ALA A 85 -40.64 32.85 -8.14
N ASN A 86 -41.75 33.53 -8.44
CA ASN A 86 -42.15 33.92 -9.80
C ASN A 86 -42.07 35.43 -10.04
N VAL A 87 -42.09 36.27 -8.99
CA VAL A 87 -42.03 37.73 -9.07
C VAL A 87 -41.10 38.27 -7.98
N GLY A 88 -40.16 39.15 -8.35
CA GLY A 88 -39.14 39.66 -7.42
C GLY A 88 -39.64 40.74 -6.46
N GLU A 89 -40.81 41.31 -6.74
CA GLU A 89 -41.43 42.40 -5.99
C GLU A 89 -41.93 41.95 -4.61
N ILE A 90 -42.17 40.65 -4.43
CA ILE A 90 -42.56 40.07 -3.14
C ILE A 90 -41.29 39.68 -2.39
N ARG A 91 -41.02 40.33 -1.26
CA ARG A 91 -39.90 40.02 -0.36
C ARG A 91 -40.41 39.26 0.86
N ILE A 92 -39.69 38.21 1.22
CA ILE A 92 -39.97 37.37 2.40
C ILE A 92 -38.70 37.36 3.26
N GLY A 93 -38.83 37.76 4.53
CA GLY A 93 -37.73 37.71 5.51
C GLY A 93 -37.23 36.29 5.80
N GLU A 94 -36.06 36.18 6.42
CA GLU A 94 -35.42 34.89 6.76
C GLU A 94 -35.74 34.44 8.20
N GLU A 95 -36.39 35.29 9.00
CA GLU A 95 -36.80 34.99 10.37
C GLU A 95 -37.89 33.91 10.45
N ALA A 96 -38.01 33.26 11.62
CA ALA A 96 -38.94 32.16 11.84
C ALA A 96 -40.42 32.51 11.56
N ASN A 97 -40.81 33.77 11.76
CA ASN A 97 -42.09 34.31 11.32
C ASN A 97 -41.84 35.45 10.32
N PRO A 98 -41.65 35.14 9.03
CA PRO A 98 -41.07 36.04 8.07
C PRO A 98 -42.01 37.20 7.73
N THR A 99 -41.42 38.39 7.68
CA THR A 99 -42.07 39.59 7.19
C THR A 99 -42.26 39.47 5.68
N ILE A 100 -43.49 39.62 5.21
CA ILE A 100 -43.87 39.58 3.81
C ILE A 100 -44.19 41.00 3.39
N SER A 101 -43.45 41.52 2.42
CA SER A 101 -43.65 42.86 1.89
C SER A 101 -43.68 42.84 0.37
N VAL A 102 -44.42 43.77 -0.22
CA VAL A 102 -44.36 44.03 -1.66
C VAL A 102 -43.66 45.35 -1.87
N GLN A 103 -42.59 45.33 -2.65
CA GLN A 103 -41.98 46.55 -3.13
C GLN A 103 -42.64 46.90 -4.45
N LEU A 104 -43.44 47.96 -4.44
CA LEU A 104 -43.97 48.59 -5.65
C LEU A 104 -42.80 49.29 -6.36
N SER A 105 -42.00 48.50 -7.05
CA SER A 105 -40.91 48.99 -7.89
C SER A 105 -41.53 49.61 -9.13
N GLY A 106 -41.39 50.92 -9.31
CA GLY A 106 -41.57 51.57 -10.62
C GLY A 106 -40.37 51.35 -11.55
N VAL A 107 -39.41 50.51 -11.15
CA VAL A 107 -38.16 50.28 -11.86
C VAL A 107 -38.35 49.21 -12.93
N ASP A 108 -38.13 49.59 -14.17
CA ASP A 108 -38.28 48.74 -15.35
C ASP A 108 -37.10 47.76 -15.48
N THR A 109 -37.22 46.59 -14.86
CA THR A 109 -36.24 45.50 -15.04
C THR A 109 -36.45 44.72 -16.33
N GLU A 110 -37.64 44.77 -16.92
CA GLU A 110 -37.97 44.04 -18.15
C GLU A 110 -37.17 44.60 -19.33
N SER A 111 -37.05 45.92 -19.44
CA SER A 111 -36.21 46.56 -20.47
C SER A 111 -34.73 46.20 -20.35
N ILE A 112 -34.23 45.97 -19.13
CA ILE A 112 -32.85 45.49 -18.90
C ILE A 112 -32.69 44.06 -19.43
N ILE A 113 -33.64 43.18 -19.10
CA ILE A 113 -33.64 41.77 -19.52
C ILE A 113 -33.76 41.66 -21.04
N GLU A 114 -34.70 42.39 -21.65
CA GLU A 114 -34.90 42.39 -23.11
C GLU A 114 -33.65 42.90 -23.84
N GLY A 115 -32.96 43.91 -23.28
CA GLY A 115 -31.70 44.42 -23.80
C GLY A 115 -30.59 43.36 -23.91
N ALA A 116 -30.60 42.36 -23.03
CA ALA A 116 -29.63 41.25 -23.01
C ALA A 116 -30.20 39.94 -23.57
N ARG A 117 -31.37 39.94 -24.19
CA ARG A 117 -32.05 38.71 -24.66
C ARG A 117 -31.23 37.87 -25.65
N ARG A 118 -30.33 38.50 -26.42
CA ARG A 118 -29.42 37.81 -27.35
C ARG A 118 -28.41 36.89 -26.65
N GLU A 119 -28.20 37.09 -25.35
CA GLU A 119 -27.32 36.27 -24.53
C GLU A 119 -27.92 34.89 -24.27
N ASP A 120 -29.24 34.74 -24.36
CA ASP A 120 -29.90 33.45 -24.37
C ASP A 120 -29.70 32.74 -25.71
N ASN A 121 -28.55 32.08 -25.83
CA ASN A 121 -28.19 31.25 -26.97
C ASN A 121 -27.62 29.90 -26.49
N GLN A 122 -27.61 28.91 -27.40
CA GLN A 122 -27.21 27.55 -27.10
C GLN A 122 -25.83 27.44 -26.46
N GLY A 123 -24.82 28.14 -27.00
CA GLY A 123 -23.46 28.11 -26.47
C GLY A 123 -23.38 28.62 -25.01
N ASN A 124 -24.08 29.72 -24.70
CA ASN A 124 -24.16 30.23 -23.34
C ASN A 124 -24.95 29.31 -22.39
N ARG A 125 -26.02 28.64 -22.87
CA ARG A 125 -26.75 27.63 -22.09
C ARG A 125 -25.87 26.43 -21.75
N ILE A 126 -25.15 25.88 -22.74
CA ILE A 126 -24.20 24.77 -22.55
C ILE A 126 -23.13 25.16 -21.52
N ARG A 127 -22.53 26.34 -21.66
CA ARG A 127 -21.54 26.87 -20.70
C ARG A 127 -22.13 26.99 -19.29
N ARG A 128 -23.36 27.47 -19.16
CA ARG A 128 -24.04 27.62 -17.87
C ARG A 128 -24.29 26.27 -17.20
N VAL A 129 -24.79 25.29 -17.94
CA VAL A 129 -25.02 23.93 -17.43
C VAL A 129 -23.71 23.28 -17.02
N ARG A 130 -22.67 23.39 -17.84
CA ARG A 130 -21.32 22.89 -17.50
C ARG A 130 -20.85 23.44 -16.17
N GLN A 131 -20.91 24.76 -16.01
CA GLN A 131 -20.48 25.44 -14.79
C GLN A 131 -21.25 24.91 -13.56
N MET A 132 -22.59 24.84 -13.64
CA MET A 132 -23.42 24.37 -12.52
C MET A 132 -23.10 22.92 -12.15
N LEU A 133 -22.95 22.03 -13.13
CA LEU A 133 -22.64 20.63 -12.87
C LEU A 133 -21.23 20.45 -12.31
N PHE A 134 -20.25 21.19 -12.83
CA PHE A 134 -18.86 21.10 -12.36
C PHE A 134 -18.75 21.62 -10.92
N GLU A 135 -19.46 22.71 -10.58
CA GLU A 135 -19.56 23.23 -9.22
C GLU A 135 -20.23 22.22 -8.27
N GLN A 136 -21.33 21.58 -8.69
CA GLN A 136 -22.04 20.58 -7.88
C GLN A 136 -21.25 19.28 -7.67
N ILE A 137 -20.47 18.86 -8.67
CA ILE A 137 -19.64 17.65 -8.60
C ILE A 137 -18.31 17.92 -7.88
N GLY A 138 -17.81 19.15 -7.91
CA GLY A 138 -16.47 19.50 -7.42
C GLY A 138 -15.36 19.19 -8.44
N ILE A 139 -15.63 19.41 -9.73
CA ILE A 139 -14.61 19.29 -10.79
C ILE A 139 -13.87 20.61 -10.90
N GLU A 140 -12.57 20.58 -10.69
CA GLU A 140 -11.68 21.73 -10.86
C GLU A 140 -11.09 21.77 -12.30
N GLY A 141 -10.49 22.89 -12.70
CA GLY A 141 -9.74 22.97 -13.97
C GLY A 141 -10.60 23.15 -15.23
N GLU A 142 -11.71 23.90 -15.17
CA GLU A 142 -12.64 24.12 -16.30
C GLU A 142 -11.94 24.64 -17.60
N GLY A 143 -10.77 25.29 -17.45
CA GLY A 143 -9.95 25.82 -18.54
C GLY A 143 -8.89 24.87 -19.10
N ASP A 144 -8.71 23.68 -18.54
CA ASP A 144 -7.70 22.72 -18.97
C ASP A 144 -8.18 21.92 -20.21
N PHE A 145 -7.24 21.47 -21.03
CA PHE A 145 -7.53 20.68 -22.24
C PHE A 145 -8.17 19.32 -21.90
N GLU A 146 -7.72 18.69 -20.82
CA GLU A 146 -8.32 17.50 -20.23
C GLU A 146 -8.69 17.80 -18.78
N GLN A 147 -9.93 17.48 -18.40
CA GLN A 147 -10.38 17.62 -17.01
C GLN A 147 -10.24 16.27 -16.31
N PHE A 148 -9.70 16.28 -15.09
CA PHE A 148 -9.58 15.10 -14.25
C PHE A 148 -10.38 15.29 -12.97
N HIS A 149 -10.96 14.20 -12.48
CA HIS A 149 -11.62 14.17 -11.20
C HIS A 149 -10.94 13.12 -10.30
N ASP A 150 -10.36 13.59 -9.21
CA ASP A 150 -9.73 12.77 -8.19
C ASP A 150 -10.74 12.38 -7.11
N PHE A 151 -10.82 11.10 -6.79
CA PHE A 151 -11.74 10.58 -5.78
C PHE A 151 -11.14 9.43 -4.99
N TRP A 152 -11.77 9.08 -3.88
CA TRP A 152 -11.35 7.98 -3.02
C TRP A 152 -12.19 6.73 -3.28
N TRP A 153 -11.52 5.61 -3.56
CA TRP A 153 -12.16 4.31 -3.68
C TRP A 153 -11.47 3.31 -2.78
N ARG A 154 -12.20 2.76 -1.80
CA ARG A 154 -11.67 1.76 -0.84
C ARG A 154 -10.37 2.22 -0.16
N ASN A 155 -10.31 3.50 0.24
CA ASN A 155 -9.15 4.16 0.84
C ASN A 155 -7.87 4.16 -0.04
N THR A 156 -8.07 4.09 -1.36
CA THR A 156 -7.04 4.33 -2.38
C THR A 156 -7.43 5.53 -3.22
N LYS A 157 -6.46 6.37 -3.59
CA LYS A 157 -6.70 7.52 -4.47
C LYS A 157 -6.87 7.03 -5.91
N ARG A 158 -7.91 7.51 -6.59
CA ARG A 158 -8.24 7.23 -7.98
C ARG A 158 -8.44 8.53 -8.73
N SER A 159 -8.36 8.45 -10.05
CA SER A 159 -8.62 9.56 -10.94
C SER A 159 -9.37 9.04 -12.17
N CYS A 160 -10.27 9.86 -12.70
CA CYS A 160 -10.89 9.63 -14.01
C CYS A 160 -10.81 10.90 -14.84
N SER A 161 -10.72 10.73 -16.17
CA SER A 161 -10.91 11.85 -17.09
C SER A 161 -12.39 12.18 -17.22
N VAL A 162 -12.75 13.46 -17.29
CA VAL A 162 -14.12 13.93 -17.47
C VAL A 162 -14.20 14.75 -18.75
N MET A 163 -15.24 14.53 -19.54
CA MET A 163 -15.52 15.27 -20.77
C MET A 163 -16.97 15.70 -20.78
N PHE A 164 -17.22 17.02 -20.84
CA PHE A 164 -18.57 17.57 -20.97
C PHE A 164 -18.85 17.95 -22.43
N LYS A 165 -19.65 17.14 -23.14
CA LYS A 165 -19.92 17.33 -24.58
C LYS A 165 -21.12 16.51 -25.05
N ASN A 166 -21.77 16.98 -26.13
CA ASN A 166 -22.87 16.30 -26.80
C ASN A 166 -22.44 14.93 -27.34
N VAL A 167 -23.04 13.84 -26.85
CA VAL A 167 -22.68 12.47 -27.22
C VAL A 167 -22.96 12.20 -28.70
N ARG A 168 -24.11 12.62 -29.23
CA ARG A 168 -24.47 12.50 -30.66
C ARG A 168 -23.35 13.01 -31.58
N ASP A 169 -22.74 14.14 -31.22
CA ASP A 169 -21.72 14.82 -32.04
C ASP A 169 -20.27 14.40 -31.73
N LEU A 170 -20.06 13.47 -30.79
CA LEU A 170 -18.71 12.99 -30.49
C LEU A 170 -18.17 12.08 -31.61
N PRO A 171 -16.93 12.29 -32.09
CA PRO A 171 -16.26 11.29 -32.90
C PRO A 171 -15.92 10.07 -32.03
N ASP A 172 -15.87 8.87 -32.63
CA ASP A 172 -15.65 7.61 -31.90
C ASP A 172 -14.34 7.64 -31.10
N ALA A 173 -13.27 8.25 -31.65
CA ALA A 173 -12.00 8.43 -30.96
C ALA A 173 -12.10 9.23 -29.64
N SER A 174 -13.11 10.09 -29.47
CA SER A 174 -13.34 10.80 -28.19
C SER A 174 -13.99 9.92 -27.13
N LEU A 175 -14.73 8.88 -27.55
CA LEU A 175 -15.35 7.87 -26.67
C LEU A 175 -14.37 6.79 -26.23
N GLU A 176 -13.25 6.62 -26.94
CA GLU A 176 -12.14 5.79 -26.49
C GLU A 176 -11.43 6.43 -25.27
N SER A 177 -10.99 5.62 -24.31
CA SER A 177 -10.24 6.07 -23.14
C SER A 177 -8.76 5.70 -23.29
N SER A 178 -7.87 6.33 -22.52
CA SER A 178 -6.54 5.77 -22.30
C SER A 178 -6.67 4.40 -21.63
N GLU A 179 -5.70 3.50 -21.84
CA GLU A 179 -5.75 2.15 -21.26
C GLU A 179 -5.73 2.18 -19.72
N GLU A 180 -5.17 3.23 -19.12
CA GLU A 180 -4.88 3.29 -17.67
C GLU A 180 -6.05 3.80 -16.81
N SER A 181 -6.96 4.64 -17.33
CA SER A 181 -7.98 5.32 -16.50
C SER A 181 -9.37 5.32 -17.14
N TRP A 182 -10.40 5.39 -16.30
CA TRP A 182 -11.77 5.55 -16.77
C TRP A 182 -12.01 6.96 -17.29
N LYS A 183 -12.89 7.06 -18.30
CA LYS A 183 -13.43 8.31 -18.82
C LYS A 183 -14.90 8.42 -18.47
N LEU A 184 -15.32 9.58 -18.01
CA LEU A 184 -16.72 9.96 -17.82
C LEU A 184 -17.09 11.03 -18.85
N VAL A 185 -18.02 10.69 -19.75
CA VAL A 185 -18.62 11.63 -20.68
C VAL A 185 -19.95 12.09 -20.09
N ILE A 186 -20.10 13.39 -19.87
CA ILE A 186 -21.33 14.00 -19.38
C ILE A 186 -21.96 14.78 -20.53
N ASP A 187 -23.16 14.36 -20.92
CA ASP A 187 -23.95 15.06 -21.93
C ASP A 187 -24.82 16.15 -21.29
N PHE A 188 -25.41 17.05 -22.07
CA PHE A 188 -26.30 18.13 -21.62
C PHE A 188 -27.78 17.86 -21.98
N PRO A 189 -28.75 18.35 -21.18
CA PRO A 189 -30.14 17.90 -21.24
C PRO A 189 -31.01 18.64 -22.28
N PHE A 190 -30.45 18.97 -23.45
CA PHE A 190 -31.17 19.59 -24.58
C PHE A 190 -30.30 19.53 -25.84
N ASP A 191 -30.89 19.68 -27.02
CA ASP A 191 -30.11 19.72 -28.28
C ASP A 191 -30.78 20.61 -29.34
N ASP A 192 -30.18 20.64 -30.52
CA ASP A 192 -30.74 21.22 -31.73
C ASP A 192 -32.11 20.62 -32.07
N GLN A 193 -32.93 21.41 -32.77
CA GLN A 193 -34.30 21.02 -33.09
C GLN A 193 -34.34 19.72 -33.90
N GLY A 194 -35.08 18.73 -33.37
CA GLY A 194 -35.28 17.43 -34.02
C GLY A 194 -34.38 16.32 -33.49
N TYR A 195 -33.43 16.63 -32.61
CA TYR A 195 -32.63 15.64 -31.90
C TYR A 195 -33.11 15.46 -30.46
N GLY A 196 -32.94 14.26 -29.95
CA GLY A 196 -33.36 13.87 -28.61
C GLY A 196 -32.41 12.86 -27.96
N PRO A 197 -32.64 12.51 -26.69
CA PRO A 197 -31.75 11.61 -25.95
C PRO A 197 -31.64 10.20 -26.57
N ARG A 198 -32.61 9.79 -27.40
CA ARG A 198 -32.58 8.54 -28.15
C ARG A 198 -31.52 8.53 -29.26
N ASP A 199 -31.14 9.68 -29.79
CA ASP A 199 -30.06 9.81 -30.77
C ASP A 199 -28.70 9.56 -30.11
N ASP A 200 -28.50 10.04 -28.88
CA ASP A 200 -27.31 9.75 -28.08
C ASP A 200 -27.18 8.26 -27.79
N LEU A 201 -28.26 7.61 -27.36
CA LEU A 201 -28.27 6.16 -27.14
C LEU A 201 -27.98 5.38 -28.42
N SER A 202 -28.53 5.82 -29.55
CA SER A 202 -28.27 5.20 -30.86
C SER A 202 -26.81 5.33 -31.27
N LYS A 203 -26.18 6.48 -31.00
CA LYS A 203 -24.74 6.72 -31.22
C LYS A 203 -23.87 5.80 -30.35
N LEU A 204 -24.19 5.68 -29.06
CA LEU A 204 -23.46 4.79 -28.14
C LEU A 204 -23.64 3.31 -28.49
N GLN A 205 -24.86 2.92 -28.90
CA GLN A 205 -25.13 1.56 -29.36
C GLN A 205 -24.33 1.23 -30.63
N LYS A 206 -24.27 2.16 -31.59
CA LYS A 206 -23.46 2.01 -32.80
C LYS A 206 -21.97 1.84 -32.45
N PHE A 207 -21.45 2.63 -31.52
CA PHE A 207 -20.07 2.48 -31.03
C PHE A 207 -19.82 1.07 -30.47
N ARG A 208 -20.71 0.56 -29.61
CA ARG A 208 -20.60 -0.80 -29.05
C ARG A 208 -20.62 -1.90 -30.11
N GLN A 209 -21.36 -1.69 -31.21
CA GLN A 209 -21.42 -2.64 -32.33
C GLN A 209 -20.14 -2.62 -33.18
N THR A 210 -19.53 -1.45 -33.37
CA THR A 210 -18.31 -1.30 -34.19
C THR A 210 -17.02 -1.58 -33.41
N HIS A 211 -17.02 -1.43 -32.09
CA HIS A 211 -15.85 -1.60 -31.23
C HIS A 211 -16.06 -2.75 -30.24
N MET A 212 -15.80 -4.00 -30.67
CA MET A 212 -16.08 -5.19 -29.84
C MET A 212 -15.29 -5.26 -28.53
N GLN A 213 -14.10 -4.66 -28.47
CA GLN A 213 -13.31 -4.57 -27.21
C GLN A 213 -13.86 -3.50 -26.26
N GLY A 214 -14.69 -2.59 -26.78
CA GLY A 214 -15.22 -1.42 -26.10
C GLY A 214 -14.15 -0.48 -25.56
N ALA A 215 -14.55 0.37 -24.61
CA ALA A 215 -13.68 1.37 -23.96
C ALA A 215 -14.00 1.47 -22.46
N LYS A 216 -13.04 1.95 -21.65
CA LYS A 216 -13.29 2.27 -20.22
C LYS A 216 -13.99 3.63 -20.11
N THR A 217 -15.17 3.71 -20.71
CA THR A 217 -15.94 4.96 -20.81
C THR A 217 -17.34 4.75 -20.29
N LEU A 218 -17.73 5.62 -19.36
CA LEU A 218 -19.08 5.80 -18.89
C LEU A 218 -19.66 7.06 -19.54
N CYS A 219 -20.88 6.97 -20.03
CA CYS A 219 -21.63 8.09 -20.58
C CYS A 219 -22.85 8.35 -19.68
N TRP A 220 -22.96 9.57 -19.17
CA TRP A 220 -24.10 10.05 -18.40
C TRP A 220 -25.00 10.87 -19.34
N VAL A 221 -26.07 10.23 -19.81
CA VAL A 221 -27.02 10.76 -20.79
C VAL A 221 -28.26 11.26 -20.05
N PRO A 222 -28.42 12.57 -19.84
CA PRO A 222 -29.56 13.08 -19.10
C PRO A 222 -30.86 12.99 -19.92
N ALA A 223 -31.99 12.96 -19.23
CA ALA A 223 -33.28 13.24 -19.86
C ALA A 223 -33.36 14.71 -20.27
N PHE A 224 -34.12 15.03 -21.31
CA PHE A 224 -34.20 16.40 -21.81
C PHE A 224 -35.10 17.28 -20.92
N LEU A 225 -34.71 18.55 -20.80
CA LEU A 225 -35.47 19.58 -20.10
C LEU A 225 -36.75 19.92 -20.86
N SER A 226 -37.82 20.22 -20.11
CA SER A 226 -39.06 20.71 -20.68
C SER A 226 -38.88 22.11 -21.29
N ALA A 227 -39.86 22.54 -22.09
CA ALA A 227 -39.91 23.91 -22.61
C ALA A 227 -39.99 24.98 -21.50
N GLU A 228 -40.50 24.65 -20.30
CA GLU A 228 -40.51 25.58 -19.17
C GLU A 228 -39.14 25.64 -18.50
N ALA A 229 -38.52 24.50 -18.23
CA ALA A 229 -37.17 24.44 -17.66
C ALA A 229 -36.12 25.09 -18.59
N LEU A 230 -36.29 24.97 -19.91
CA LEU A 230 -35.44 25.67 -20.88
C LEU A 230 -35.62 27.19 -20.88
N LYS A 231 -36.84 27.69 -20.61
CA LYS A 231 -37.06 29.14 -20.42
C LYS A 231 -36.38 29.64 -19.16
N ASP A 232 -36.44 28.85 -18.10
CA ASP A 232 -35.78 29.17 -16.83
C ASP A 232 -34.25 29.20 -16.99
N LEU A 233 -33.67 28.20 -17.66
CA LEU A 233 -32.25 28.19 -17.99
C LEU A 233 -31.85 29.40 -18.86
N GLY A 234 -32.64 29.73 -19.88
CA GLY A 234 -32.37 30.89 -20.74
C GLY A 234 -32.42 32.22 -19.98
N MET A 235 -33.40 32.39 -19.09
CA MET A 235 -33.49 33.56 -18.22
C MET A 235 -32.30 33.62 -17.25
N LEU A 236 -31.86 32.49 -16.70
CA LEU A 236 -30.70 32.44 -15.81
C LEU A 236 -29.43 32.89 -16.53
N VAL A 237 -29.23 32.44 -17.77
CA VAL A 237 -28.12 32.87 -18.63
C VAL A 237 -28.12 34.39 -18.81
N ILE A 238 -29.28 34.98 -19.10
CA ILE A 238 -29.42 36.44 -19.27
C ILE A 238 -29.06 37.18 -17.97
N LEU A 239 -29.68 36.80 -16.86
CA LEU A 239 -29.46 37.45 -15.56
C LEU A 239 -28.00 37.39 -15.12
N GLU A 240 -27.37 36.24 -15.33
CA GLU A 240 -25.94 36.06 -15.06
C GLU A 240 -25.06 36.96 -15.91
N HIS A 241 -25.35 37.06 -17.20
CA HIS A 241 -24.62 37.96 -18.08
C HIS A 241 -24.73 39.42 -17.60
N ILE A 242 -25.95 39.88 -17.32
CA ILE A 242 -26.22 41.26 -16.87
C ILE A 242 -25.48 41.56 -15.56
N LEU A 243 -25.51 40.63 -14.61
CA LEU A 243 -24.98 40.83 -13.26
C LEU A 243 -23.47 40.59 -13.14
N THR A 244 -22.80 40.15 -14.21
CA THR A 244 -21.35 39.92 -14.22
C THR A 244 -20.58 41.24 -14.38
N GLY A 245 -19.67 41.53 -13.45
CA GLY A 245 -18.78 42.69 -13.51
C GLY A 245 -19.55 44.02 -13.55
N GLU A 246 -19.21 44.88 -14.52
CA GLU A 246 -19.80 46.22 -14.70
C GLU A 246 -20.92 46.27 -15.75
N ARG A 247 -21.33 45.11 -16.30
CA ARG A 247 -22.28 45.03 -17.44
C ARG A 247 -23.65 45.60 -17.11
N PHE A 248 -24.12 45.43 -15.87
CA PHE A 248 -25.40 45.97 -15.42
C PHE A 248 -25.57 47.47 -15.75
N SER A 249 -24.51 48.27 -15.56
CA SER A 249 -24.56 49.72 -15.83
C SER A 249 -24.79 50.05 -17.31
N GLN A 250 -24.43 49.15 -18.23
CA GLN A 250 -24.64 49.33 -19.68
C GLN A 250 -26.10 49.11 -20.06
N TYR A 251 -26.74 48.09 -19.47
CA TYR A 251 -28.15 47.78 -19.71
C TYR A 251 -29.11 48.70 -18.94
N ALA A 252 -28.69 49.24 -17.80
CA ALA A 252 -29.49 50.11 -16.94
C ALA A 252 -29.29 51.63 -17.22
N THR A 253 -28.81 52.01 -18.40
CA THR A 253 -28.54 53.42 -18.77
C THR A 253 -29.80 54.29 -18.75
N HIS A 254 -30.95 53.72 -19.14
CA HIS A 254 -32.26 54.38 -19.16
C HIS A 254 -32.84 54.60 -17.75
N LEU A 255 -32.33 53.91 -16.73
CA LEU A 255 -32.77 54.08 -15.34
C LEU A 255 -32.05 55.25 -14.66
N SER A 256 -32.78 55.92 -13.76
CA SER A 256 -32.24 56.99 -12.92
C SER A 256 -31.17 56.45 -11.95
N PRO A 257 -30.21 57.28 -11.49
CA PRO A 257 -29.21 56.85 -10.52
C PRO A 257 -29.80 56.29 -9.21
N GLN A 258 -31.01 56.71 -8.84
CA GLN A 258 -31.71 56.23 -7.64
C GLN A 258 -32.34 54.85 -7.84
N ASP A 259 -32.78 54.53 -9.06
CA ASP A 259 -33.47 53.28 -9.37
C ASP A 259 -32.51 52.11 -9.67
N ARG A 260 -31.30 52.41 -10.15
CA ARG A 260 -30.29 51.41 -10.52
C ARG A 260 -29.94 50.42 -9.39
N PRO A 261 -29.68 50.85 -8.14
CA PRO A 261 -29.42 49.91 -7.04
C PRO A 261 -30.60 48.99 -6.75
N ALA A 262 -31.83 49.51 -6.83
CA ALA A 262 -33.05 48.73 -6.61
C ALA A 262 -33.27 47.69 -7.71
N ALA A 263 -33.13 48.05 -8.99
CA ALA A 263 -33.17 47.10 -10.11
C ALA A 263 -32.11 46.00 -9.96
N LYS A 264 -30.87 46.38 -9.61
CA LYS A 264 -29.78 45.40 -9.45
C LYS A 264 -30.10 44.39 -8.36
N SER A 265 -30.61 44.84 -7.21
CA SER A 265 -31.03 43.96 -6.11
C SER A 265 -32.17 43.03 -6.53
N LEU A 266 -33.14 43.52 -7.31
CA LEU A 266 -34.25 42.71 -7.81
C LEU A 266 -33.76 41.57 -8.72
N LEU A 267 -32.91 41.89 -9.69
CA LEU A 267 -32.33 40.91 -10.62
C LEU A 267 -31.43 39.91 -9.89
N GLN A 268 -30.69 40.34 -8.86
CA GLN A 268 -29.87 39.44 -8.03
C GLN A 268 -30.72 38.42 -7.27
N ASN A 269 -31.84 38.86 -6.69
CA ASN A 269 -32.78 37.96 -6.01
C ASN A 269 -33.41 36.98 -7.00
N GLN A 270 -33.87 37.47 -8.15
CA GLN A 270 -34.44 36.63 -9.21
C GLN A 270 -33.43 35.60 -9.69
N LYS A 271 -32.17 35.99 -9.89
CA LYS A 271 -31.07 35.08 -10.23
C LYS A 271 -30.94 33.98 -9.17
N GLY A 272 -30.88 34.32 -7.88
CA GLY A 272 -30.71 33.33 -6.80
C GLY A 272 -31.81 32.27 -6.77
N VAL A 273 -33.07 32.70 -6.87
CA VAL A 273 -34.23 31.78 -6.96
C VAL A 273 -34.15 30.90 -8.20
N LEU A 274 -33.81 31.51 -9.34
CA LEU A 274 -33.78 30.82 -10.62
C LEU A 274 -32.61 29.83 -10.71
N SER A 275 -31.46 30.16 -10.12
CA SER A 275 -30.32 29.25 -9.97
C SER A 275 -30.72 27.97 -9.26
N GLN A 276 -31.38 28.09 -8.10
CA GLN A 276 -31.84 26.92 -7.34
C GLN A 276 -32.87 26.09 -8.12
N ARG A 277 -33.80 26.75 -8.83
CA ARG A 277 -34.82 26.05 -9.63
C ARG A 277 -34.21 25.30 -10.81
N VAL A 278 -33.27 25.92 -11.53
CA VAL A 278 -32.53 25.27 -12.63
C VAL A 278 -31.69 24.11 -12.11
N GLU A 279 -31.06 24.25 -10.94
CA GLU A 279 -30.38 23.15 -10.25
C GLU A 279 -31.31 21.95 -10.02
N SER A 280 -32.51 22.17 -9.46
CA SER A 280 -33.50 21.09 -9.30
C SER A 280 -33.95 20.46 -10.63
N HIS A 281 -34.02 21.24 -11.71
CA HIS A 281 -34.29 20.70 -13.05
C HIS A 281 -33.15 19.81 -13.55
N LEU A 282 -31.89 20.19 -13.30
CA LEU A 282 -30.72 19.39 -13.65
C LEU A 282 -30.68 18.10 -12.83
N ASP A 283 -30.91 18.16 -11.50
CA ASP A 283 -30.94 16.97 -10.65
C ASP A 283 -31.98 15.94 -11.14
N ALA A 284 -33.16 16.40 -11.54
CA ALA A 284 -34.18 15.55 -12.15
C ALA A 284 -33.75 14.98 -13.52
N ALA A 285 -33.06 15.77 -14.36
CA ALA A 285 -32.59 15.36 -15.68
C ALA A 285 -31.51 14.27 -15.59
N TYR A 286 -30.56 14.43 -14.67
CA TYR A 286 -29.45 13.48 -14.43
C TYR A 286 -29.87 12.27 -13.58
N GLY A 287 -31.11 12.24 -13.06
CA GLY A 287 -31.72 11.05 -12.45
C GLY A 287 -31.51 10.91 -10.94
N LEU A 288 -31.23 12.01 -10.24
CA LEU A 288 -31.12 12.04 -8.77
C LEU A 288 -32.48 12.15 -8.08
N GLU A 289 -33.36 13.00 -8.62
CA GLU A 289 -34.68 13.27 -8.05
C GLU A 289 -35.80 12.65 -8.90
N PRO A 290 -36.91 12.23 -8.27
CA PRO A 290 -38.11 11.85 -9.00
C PRO A 290 -38.65 13.04 -9.80
N LEU A 291 -39.30 12.76 -10.93
CA LEU A 291 -39.88 13.73 -11.86
C LEU A 291 -40.63 14.87 -11.15
N LEU A 292 -39.99 16.04 -11.05
CA LEU A 292 -40.67 17.29 -10.75
C LEU A 292 -41.58 17.65 -11.94
N ALA A 293 -42.86 17.86 -11.66
CA ALA A 293 -43.84 18.19 -12.69
C ALA A 293 -43.41 19.47 -13.45
N GLY A 294 -43.26 19.35 -14.77
CA GLY A 294 -42.82 20.45 -15.62
C GLY A 294 -41.30 20.61 -15.77
N SER A 295 -40.46 19.77 -15.14
CA SER A 295 -38.99 19.83 -15.31
C SER A 295 -38.50 19.18 -16.60
N LEU A 296 -39.03 18.00 -16.94
CA LEU A 296 -38.53 17.18 -18.05
C LEU A 296 -39.53 17.14 -19.21
N ASP A 297 -39.01 16.95 -20.41
CA ASP A 297 -39.81 16.66 -21.60
C ASP A 297 -40.29 15.20 -21.56
N THR A 298 -41.61 15.01 -21.54
CA THR A 298 -42.24 13.68 -21.49
C THR A 298 -42.44 13.05 -22.87
N THR A 299 -42.07 13.74 -23.96
CA THR A 299 -42.23 13.20 -25.33
C THR A 299 -41.21 12.12 -25.67
N HIS A 300 -40.01 12.19 -25.09
CA HIS A 300 -38.90 11.26 -25.33
C HIS A 300 -38.39 10.70 -24.00
N GLU A 301 -39.27 10.03 -23.26
CA GLU A 301 -38.95 9.51 -21.93
C GLU A 301 -37.82 8.47 -21.98
N LEU A 302 -36.81 8.69 -21.14
CA LEU A 302 -35.75 7.74 -20.84
C LEU A 302 -36.07 7.00 -19.54
N GLU A 303 -35.94 5.69 -19.54
CA GLU A 303 -35.88 4.93 -18.29
C GLU A 303 -34.65 5.38 -17.49
N LEU A 304 -34.72 5.26 -16.16
CA LEU A 304 -33.64 5.72 -15.30
C LEU A 304 -32.31 5.00 -15.59
N SER A 305 -32.36 3.70 -15.91
CA SER A 305 -31.20 2.89 -16.33
C SER A 305 -30.59 3.35 -17.66
N GLU A 306 -31.40 3.87 -18.59
CA GLU A 306 -30.92 4.32 -19.90
C GLU A 306 -30.05 5.58 -19.79
N ARG A 307 -30.08 6.29 -18.65
CA ARG A 307 -29.28 7.50 -18.42
C ARG A 307 -27.81 7.22 -18.10
N PHE A 308 -27.48 5.97 -17.80
CA PHE A 308 -26.14 5.56 -17.39
C PHE A 308 -25.65 4.47 -18.33
N VAL A 309 -24.80 4.81 -19.30
CA VAL A 309 -24.38 3.89 -20.35
C VAL A 309 -22.89 3.57 -20.19
N SER A 310 -22.56 2.29 -20.16
CA SER A 310 -21.17 1.83 -20.22
C SER A 310 -20.80 1.39 -21.63
N LEU A 311 -19.62 1.81 -22.09
CA LEU A 311 -18.99 1.31 -23.32
C LEU A 311 -18.06 0.13 -23.06
N ARG A 312 -17.93 -0.33 -21.81
CA ARG A 312 -17.15 -1.51 -21.44
C ARG A 312 -18.02 -2.78 -21.57
N PRO A 313 -17.61 -3.77 -22.38
CA PRO A 313 -18.40 -5.00 -22.54
C PRO A 313 -18.56 -5.75 -21.22
N GLY A 314 -19.77 -6.23 -20.94
CA GLY A 314 -20.07 -6.98 -19.72
C GLY A 314 -20.27 -6.12 -18.46
N PHE A 315 -20.17 -4.80 -18.56
CA PHE A 315 -20.49 -3.88 -17.47
C PHE A 315 -21.73 -3.06 -17.79
N GLU A 316 -22.77 -3.21 -16.97
CA GLU A 316 -23.99 -2.40 -17.02
C GLU A 316 -24.17 -1.68 -15.67
N PRO A 317 -23.99 -0.35 -15.62
CA PRO A 317 -24.09 0.39 -14.38
C PRO A 317 -25.53 0.41 -13.87
N GLN A 318 -25.68 0.34 -12.56
CA GLN A 318 -26.96 0.51 -11.88
C GLN A 318 -27.17 1.99 -11.55
N PRO A 319 -28.41 2.50 -11.64
CA PRO A 319 -28.73 3.86 -11.23
C PRO A 319 -28.25 4.16 -9.80
N PRO A 320 -27.52 5.26 -9.59
CA PRO A 320 -27.03 5.63 -8.27
C PRO A 320 -28.18 6.10 -7.37
N ALA A 321 -28.33 5.51 -6.19
CA ALA A 321 -29.30 5.93 -5.18
C ALA A 321 -28.66 6.92 -4.19
N LYS A 322 -28.20 8.07 -4.69
CA LYS A 322 -27.46 9.09 -3.92
C LYS A 322 -28.18 10.43 -3.91
N ALA A 323 -27.85 11.27 -2.92
CA ALA A 323 -28.55 12.54 -2.70
C ALA A 323 -28.00 13.71 -3.53
N THR A 324 -26.79 13.58 -4.09
CA THR A 324 -26.12 14.66 -4.86
C THR A 324 -25.42 14.12 -6.10
N LEU A 325 -25.16 15.00 -7.08
CA LEU A 325 -24.46 14.62 -8.33
C LEU A 325 -23.05 14.11 -8.07
N ALA A 326 -22.30 14.75 -7.15
CA ALA A 326 -20.97 14.30 -6.76
C ALA A 326 -21.00 12.84 -6.26
N GLN A 327 -21.93 12.53 -5.36
CA GLN A 327 -22.06 11.18 -4.81
C GLN A 327 -22.52 10.17 -5.86
N ALA A 328 -23.42 10.56 -6.77
CA ALA A 328 -23.87 9.71 -7.86
C ALA A 328 -22.73 9.40 -8.83
N MET A 329 -21.91 10.40 -9.17
CA MET A 329 -20.72 10.21 -10.00
C MET A 329 -19.72 9.26 -9.34
N GLU A 330 -19.40 9.49 -8.06
CA GLU A 330 -18.50 8.60 -7.31
C GLU A 330 -19.04 7.16 -7.23
N ASP A 331 -20.36 6.98 -7.11
CA ASP A 331 -20.99 5.66 -7.09
C ASP A 331 -20.85 4.95 -8.45
N LEU A 332 -21.12 5.65 -9.56
CA LEU A 332 -20.93 5.12 -10.91
C LEU A 332 -19.47 4.71 -11.17
N LEU A 333 -18.51 5.57 -10.79
CA LEU A 333 -17.08 5.28 -10.90
C LEU A 333 -16.67 4.11 -9.98
N SER A 334 -17.25 4.02 -8.79
CA SER A 334 -17.03 2.90 -7.87
C SER A 334 -17.56 1.58 -8.44
N GLN A 335 -18.71 1.59 -9.11
CA GLN A 335 -19.25 0.42 -9.83
C GLN A 335 -18.32 0.00 -10.98
N ALA A 336 -17.79 0.97 -11.74
CA ALA A 336 -16.85 0.71 -12.83
C ALA A 336 -15.53 0.08 -12.33
N LEU A 337 -14.96 0.65 -11.27
CA LEU A 337 -13.76 0.10 -10.63
C LEU A 337 -14.03 -1.26 -9.98
N GLN A 338 -15.23 -1.51 -9.46
CA GLN A 338 -15.61 -2.81 -8.92
C GLN A 338 -15.72 -3.88 -10.00
N HIS A 339 -16.17 -3.51 -11.19
CA HIS A 339 -16.20 -4.40 -12.35
C HIS A 339 -14.78 -4.69 -12.86
N GLU A 340 -13.93 -3.67 -12.96
CA GLU A 340 -12.54 -3.82 -13.42
C GLU A 340 -11.68 -4.59 -12.42
N PHE A 341 -11.80 -4.29 -11.12
CA PHE A 341 -10.99 -4.84 -10.04
C PHE A 341 -11.84 -5.59 -9.02
N PRO A 342 -12.43 -6.75 -9.40
CA PRO A 342 -13.37 -7.47 -8.55
C PRO A 342 -12.73 -8.03 -7.27
N ALA A 343 -11.42 -8.25 -7.27
CA ALA A 343 -10.66 -8.72 -6.11
C ALA A 343 -9.90 -7.61 -5.37
N ALA A 344 -10.19 -6.34 -5.67
CA ALA A 344 -9.62 -5.24 -4.91
C ALA A 344 -9.84 -5.47 -3.40
N PRO A 345 -8.88 -5.14 -2.54
CA PRO A 345 -9.05 -5.20 -1.10
C PRO A 345 -9.91 -4.03 -0.61
N LYS A 346 -10.63 -4.22 0.49
CA LYS A 346 -11.30 -3.12 1.21
C LYS A 346 -10.40 -2.69 2.35
N PHE A 347 -9.60 -1.65 2.14
CA PHE A 347 -8.78 -1.10 3.19
C PHE A 347 -9.63 -0.31 4.19
N GLU A 348 -9.28 -0.41 5.46
CA GLU A 348 -9.87 0.41 6.54
C GLU A 348 -9.00 1.65 6.86
N ALA A 349 -7.81 1.73 6.27
CA ALA A 349 -6.89 2.85 6.40
C ALA A 349 -6.36 3.28 5.03
N GLU A 350 -6.01 4.56 4.92
CA GLU A 350 -5.45 5.17 3.72
C GLU A 350 -4.13 4.50 3.30
N ILE A 351 -4.03 4.13 2.03
CA ILE A 351 -2.80 3.61 1.41
C ILE A 351 -1.93 4.77 0.96
N ARG A 352 -1.20 5.34 1.91
CA ARG A 352 -0.19 6.38 1.71
C ARG A 352 1.19 5.93 2.16
N GLY A 353 2.25 6.45 1.54
CA GLY A 353 3.64 6.00 1.78
C GLY A 353 4.04 5.89 3.26
N GLY A 354 3.65 6.84 4.11
CA GLY A 354 3.94 6.80 5.54
C GLY A 354 3.27 5.65 6.30
N ASN A 355 2.02 5.32 5.96
CA ASN A 355 1.28 4.20 6.55
C ASN A 355 1.85 2.87 6.06
N VAL A 356 2.05 2.76 4.75
CA VAL A 356 2.59 1.54 4.10
C VAL A 356 4.00 1.24 4.60
N ASN A 357 4.86 2.25 4.80
CA ASN A 357 6.21 2.05 5.35
C ASN A 357 6.17 1.53 6.80
N LYS A 358 5.27 2.02 7.65
CA LYS A 358 5.11 1.48 9.02
C LYS A 358 4.72 0.01 9.00
N VAL A 359 3.78 -0.37 8.12
CA VAL A 359 3.37 -1.76 7.93
C VAL A 359 4.55 -2.59 7.42
N TYR A 360 5.26 -2.11 6.41
CA TYR A 360 6.44 -2.79 5.84
C TYR A 360 7.48 -3.14 6.92
N GLN A 361 7.86 -2.17 7.76
CA GLN A 361 8.86 -2.40 8.81
C GLN A 361 8.44 -3.49 9.80
N GLN A 362 7.17 -3.53 10.18
CA GLN A 362 6.65 -4.56 11.10
C GLN A 362 6.54 -5.94 10.44
N VAL A 363 6.08 -6.00 9.19
CA VAL A 363 6.01 -7.27 8.44
C VAL A 363 7.41 -7.82 8.18
N LEU A 364 8.38 -6.96 7.89
CA LEU A 364 9.79 -7.34 7.69
C LEU A 364 10.43 -7.92 8.96
N GLN A 365 10.02 -7.48 10.16
CA GLN A 365 10.45 -8.13 11.40
C GLN A 365 9.91 -9.56 11.48
N ALA A 366 8.66 -9.79 11.08
CA ALA A 366 8.06 -11.12 11.08
C ALA A 366 8.80 -12.08 10.13
N THR A 367 9.28 -11.61 8.97
CA THR A 367 10.11 -12.45 8.06
C THR A 367 11.45 -12.84 8.67
N GLN A 368 11.88 -12.22 9.77
CA GLN A 368 13.13 -12.48 10.47
C GLN A 368 12.94 -13.30 11.75
N THR A 369 11.76 -13.92 11.94
CA THR A 369 11.44 -14.79 13.08
C THR A 369 11.19 -16.22 12.61
N GLN A 370 11.47 -17.22 13.45
CA GLN A 370 11.42 -18.64 13.06
C GLN A 370 9.98 -19.12 12.83
N ASP A 371 9.05 -18.64 13.64
CA ASP A 371 7.62 -18.96 13.58
C ASP A 371 6.80 -17.92 12.78
N GLY A 372 7.47 -16.92 12.20
CA GLY A 372 6.83 -15.84 11.47
C GLY A 372 6.01 -14.89 12.35
N ARG A 373 6.26 -14.84 13.67
CA ARG A 373 5.51 -14.02 14.62
C ARG A 373 6.34 -12.85 15.12
N ALA A 374 5.94 -11.62 14.79
CA ALA A 374 6.57 -10.42 15.32
C ALA A 374 5.67 -9.73 16.37
N PRO A 375 6.17 -9.39 17.56
CA PRO A 375 5.42 -8.58 18.53
C PRO A 375 5.17 -7.18 17.94
N VAL A 376 3.96 -6.66 18.13
CA VAL A 376 3.56 -5.36 17.57
C VAL A 376 3.17 -4.40 18.68
N GLU A 377 3.73 -3.19 18.64
CA GLU A 377 3.37 -2.09 19.51
C GLU A 377 1.87 -1.79 19.44
N LYS A 378 1.24 -1.53 20.59
CA LYS A 378 -0.22 -1.35 20.71
C LYS A 378 -0.79 -0.32 19.73
N THR A 379 -0.04 0.75 19.44
CA THR A 379 -0.42 1.85 18.54
C THR A 379 -0.43 1.45 17.06
N LEU A 380 0.38 0.45 16.65
CA LEU A 380 0.51 0.01 15.26
C LEU A 380 -0.44 -1.14 14.89
N ARG A 381 -0.98 -1.85 15.89
CA ARG A 381 -1.89 -3.00 15.69
C ARG A 381 -3.09 -2.70 14.78
N PRO A 382 -3.82 -1.57 14.96
CA PRO A 382 -4.92 -1.26 14.06
C PRO A 382 -4.42 -1.08 12.62
N LEU A 383 -3.33 -0.34 12.42
CA LEU A 383 -2.81 -0.06 11.09
C LEU A 383 -2.40 -1.34 10.33
N LEU A 384 -1.75 -2.29 11.02
CA LEU A 384 -1.42 -3.58 10.42
C LEU A 384 -2.68 -4.35 10.03
N ARG A 385 -3.68 -4.42 10.91
CA ARG A 385 -4.95 -5.08 10.61
C ARG A 385 -5.64 -4.45 9.39
N GLN A 386 -5.62 -3.12 9.29
CA GLN A 386 -6.33 -2.35 8.27
C GLN A 386 -5.67 -2.38 6.89
N ILE A 387 -4.39 -2.76 6.79
CA ILE A 387 -3.61 -2.76 5.54
C ILE A 387 -3.04 -4.16 5.22
N ALA A 388 -2.35 -4.80 6.17
CA ALA A 388 -1.67 -6.08 5.92
C ALA A 388 -2.66 -7.24 5.76
N ASN A 389 -3.75 -7.27 6.54
CA ASN A 389 -4.75 -8.34 6.42
C ASN A 389 -5.47 -8.30 5.05
N PRO A 390 -6.02 -7.15 4.59
CA PRO A 390 -6.65 -7.07 3.26
C PRO A 390 -5.68 -7.38 2.12
N LEU A 391 -4.38 -7.11 2.29
CA LEU A 391 -3.34 -7.47 1.32
C LEU A 391 -2.88 -8.93 1.44
N LEU A 392 -3.43 -9.74 2.33
CA LEU A 392 -3.04 -11.15 2.50
C LEU A 392 -1.54 -11.32 2.85
N LEU A 393 -0.93 -10.32 3.47
CA LEU A 393 0.47 -10.37 3.93
C LEU A 393 0.62 -11.17 5.23
N GLY A 394 -0.48 -11.35 5.96
CA GLY A 394 -0.54 -12.03 7.24
C GLY A 394 -1.76 -11.59 8.04
N GLU A 395 -1.79 -12.00 9.31
CA GLU A 395 -2.91 -11.76 10.19
C GLU A 395 -2.50 -10.97 11.43
N MET A 396 -3.16 -9.84 11.63
CA MET A 396 -3.24 -9.15 12.91
C MET A 396 -4.66 -9.30 13.48
N GLY A 397 -4.83 -10.17 14.47
CA GLY A 397 -6.11 -10.35 15.17
C GLY A 397 -6.49 -9.12 16.01
N PRO A 398 -7.79 -8.87 16.29
CA PRO A 398 -8.25 -7.68 17.03
C PRO A 398 -7.57 -7.48 18.39
N ASP A 399 -7.36 -8.56 19.14
CA ASP A 399 -6.72 -8.56 20.46
C ASP A 399 -5.34 -9.22 20.46
N ALA A 400 -4.80 -9.52 19.27
CA ALA A 400 -3.48 -10.15 19.15
C ALA A 400 -2.38 -9.16 19.57
N THR A 401 -1.33 -9.70 20.19
CA THR A 401 -0.12 -8.94 20.52
C THR A 401 0.99 -9.09 19.49
N HIS A 402 0.85 -10.08 18.59
CA HIS A 402 1.81 -10.43 17.56
C HIS A 402 1.12 -10.44 16.20
N PHE A 403 1.84 -9.99 15.18
CA PHE A 403 1.48 -10.20 13.77
C PHE A 403 1.99 -11.56 13.32
N VAL A 404 1.15 -12.32 12.61
CA VAL A 404 1.50 -13.63 12.06
C VAL A 404 1.68 -13.50 10.55
N LEU A 405 2.88 -13.81 10.07
CA LEU A 405 3.24 -13.70 8.65
C LEU A 405 2.47 -14.70 7.78
N GLY A 406 1.81 -14.19 6.74
CA GLY A 406 1.08 -14.97 5.74
C GLY A 406 1.98 -15.49 4.62
N HIS A 407 1.54 -16.56 3.96
CA HIS A 407 2.31 -17.23 2.89
C HIS A 407 1.62 -17.15 1.52
N HIS A 408 0.52 -16.40 1.41
CA HIS A 408 -0.29 -16.30 0.19
C HIS A 408 0.56 -15.89 -1.03
N TRP A 409 1.21 -14.73 -0.97
CA TRP A 409 1.99 -14.20 -2.08
C TRP A 409 3.22 -15.02 -2.42
N ARG A 410 3.92 -15.53 -1.39
CA ARG A 410 5.02 -16.49 -1.59
C ARG A 410 4.57 -17.70 -2.40
N ASN A 411 3.48 -18.34 -1.99
CA ASN A 411 2.97 -19.53 -2.65
C ASN A 411 2.43 -19.21 -4.05
N HIS A 412 1.72 -18.08 -4.20
CA HIS A 412 1.16 -17.63 -5.46
C HIS A 412 2.25 -17.36 -6.50
N PHE A 413 3.23 -16.50 -6.18
CA PHE A 413 4.29 -16.15 -7.12
C PHE A 413 5.22 -17.32 -7.44
N MET A 414 5.56 -18.16 -6.45
CA MET A 414 6.39 -19.36 -6.72
C MET A 414 5.68 -20.37 -7.62
N ARG A 415 4.36 -20.53 -7.47
CA ARG A 415 3.56 -21.36 -8.38
C ARG A 415 3.56 -20.78 -9.80
N LYS A 416 3.28 -19.48 -9.96
CA LYS A 416 3.29 -18.81 -11.28
C LYS A 416 4.66 -18.83 -11.96
N ALA A 417 5.73 -18.66 -11.20
CA ALA A 417 7.10 -18.79 -11.71
C ALA A 417 7.40 -20.22 -12.19
N ALA A 418 6.92 -21.25 -11.47
CA ALA A 418 7.07 -22.63 -11.89
C ALA A 418 6.26 -22.98 -13.15
N GLU A 419 5.06 -22.40 -13.30
CA GLU A 419 4.20 -22.58 -14.49
C GLU A 419 4.79 -21.91 -15.74
N THR A 420 5.36 -20.72 -15.61
CA THR A 420 5.85 -19.92 -16.74
C THR A 420 7.31 -20.20 -17.10
N GLY A 421 8.13 -20.67 -16.15
CA GLY A 421 9.58 -20.81 -16.32
C GLY A 421 10.32 -19.48 -16.52
N ALA A 422 9.63 -18.34 -16.36
CA ALA A 422 10.16 -17.02 -16.61
C ALA A 422 10.99 -16.49 -15.42
N PRO A 423 11.98 -15.60 -15.67
CA PRO A 423 12.64 -14.85 -14.61
C PRO A 423 11.64 -14.04 -13.78
N LEU A 424 11.86 -13.96 -12.47
CA LEU A 424 11.03 -13.17 -11.55
C LEU A 424 11.37 -11.68 -11.70
N THR A 425 10.64 -10.95 -12.57
CA THR A 425 10.74 -9.49 -12.70
C THR A 425 9.63 -8.78 -11.93
N VAL A 426 9.86 -7.53 -11.52
CA VAL A 426 8.86 -6.71 -10.83
C VAL A 426 7.62 -6.50 -11.72
N GLU A 427 7.81 -6.25 -13.01
CA GLU A 427 6.73 -6.18 -14.00
C GLU A 427 5.84 -7.42 -13.98
N GLN A 428 6.46 -8.61 -14.06
CA GLN A 428 5.72 -9.87 -14.07
C GLN A 428 4.99 -10.13 -12.75
N LEU A 429 5.60 -9.76 -11.62
CA LEU A 429 4.97 -9.85 -10.30
C LEU A 429 3.74 -8.97 -10.19
N ARG A 430 3.76 -7.74 -10.76
CA ARG A 430 2.58 -6.86 -10.80
C ARG A 430 1.47 -7.49 -11.64
N THR A 431 1.79 -8.04 -12.81
CA THR A 431 0.81 -8.77 -13.62
C THR A 431 0.18 -9.92 -12.84
N TRP A 432 0.97 -10.69 -12.09
CA TRP A 432 0.45 -11.80 -11.29
C TRP A 432 -0.32 -11.36 -10.03
N ILE A 433 -0.14 -10.14 -9.52
CA ILE A 433 -0.99 -9.60 -8.44
C ILE A 433 -2.46 -9.54 -8.89
N ASP A 434 -2.69 -9.26 -10.17
CA ASP A 434 -4.03 -9.18 -10.76
C ASP A 434 -4.58 -10.54 -11.23
N GLU A 435 -3.87 -11.64 -10.95
CA GLU A 435 -4.34 -13.00 -11.26
C GLU A 435 -4.75 -13.77 -9.99
N PRO A 436 -5.84 -14.58 -10.03
CA PRO A 436 -6.73 -14.85 -11.16
C PRO A 436 -7.79 -13.78 -11.40
N ARG A 437 -7.92 -12.81 -10.48
CA ARG A 437 -8.90 -11.72 -10.57
C ARG A 437 -8.19 -10.42 -10.26
N PRO A 438 -8.38 -9.36 -11.07
CA PRO A 438 -7.67 -8.10 -10.86
C PRO A 438 -7.98 -7.47 -9.51
N MET A 439 -6.93 -6.97 -8.86
CA MET A 439 -6.96 -6.24 -7.59
C MET A 439 -6.78 -4.73 -7.80
N GLY A 440 -6.07 -4.31 -8.85
CA GLY A 440 -5.85 -2.90 -9.19
C GLY A 440 -5.16 -2.12 -8.07
N LEU A 441 -4.17 -2.73 -7.42
CA LEU A 441 -3.51 -2.12 -6.26
C LEU A 441 -2.76 -0.84 -6.67
N PRO A 442 -2.74 0.21 -5.83
CA PRO A 442 -1.83 1.34 -6.04
C PRO A 442 -0.37 0.88 -5.91
N LYS A 443 0.56 1.59 -6.58
CA LYS A 443 1.97 1.21 -6.67
C LYS A 443 2.61 0.97 -5.30
N GLU A 444 2.24 1.73 -4.27
CA GLU A 444 2.75 1.57 -2.90
C GLU A 444 2.35 0.23 -2.29
N ALA A 445 1.12 -0.23 -2.52
CA ALA A 445 0.64 -1.52 -2.03
C ALA A 445 1.27 -2.69 -2.80
N GLU A 446 1.44 -2.56 -4.11
CA GLU A 446 2.18 -3.53 -4.93
C GLU A 446 3.64 -3.64 -4.48
N ASN A 447 4.30 -2.50 -4.26
CA ASN A 447 5.68 -2.46 -3.76
C ASN A 447 5.80 -3.16 -2.40
N LEU A 448 4.84 -2.94 -1.49
CA LEU A 448 4.79 -3.63 -0.21
C LEU A 448 4.71 -5.16 -0.39
N VAL A 449 3.80 -5.64 -1.24
CA VAL A 449 3.66 -7.08 -1.55
C VAL A 449 4.97 -7.66 -2.10
N ILE A 450 5.59 -6.99 -3.07
CA ILE A 450 6.81 -7.43 -3.75
C ILE A 450 8.01 -7.44 -2.79
N LEU A 451 8.17 -6.40 -1.96
CA LEU A 451 9.25 -6.33 -0.97
C LEU A 451 9.12 -7.41 0.12
N VAL A 452 7.89 -7.67 0.59
CA VAL A 452 7.64 -8.75 1.55
C VAL A 452 7.94 -10.10 0.93
N PHE A 453 7.52 -10.33 -0.31
CA PHE A 453 7.85 -11.56 -1.04
C PHE A 453 9.37 -11.75 -1.20
N ALA A 454 10.10 -10.71 -1.59
CA ALA A 454 11.55 -10.75 -1.73
C ALA A 454 12.23 -11.10 -0.40
N ALA A 455 11.78 -10.50 0.71
CA ALA A 455 12.28 -10.81 2.05
C ALA A 455 11.98 -12.26 2.46
N GLN A 456 10.76 -12.75 2.22
CA GLN A 456 10.34 -14.12 2.54
C GLN A 456 11.10 -15.20 1.75
N THR A 457 11.62 -14.85 0.58
CA THR A 457 12.30 -15.79 -0.33
C THR A 457 13.80 -15.55 -0.45
N ASN A 458 14.36 -14.67 0.39
CA ASN A 458 15.79 -14.31 0.39
C ASN A 458 16.29 -13.85 -0.99
N ARG A 459 15.44 -13.07 -1.69
CA ARG A 459 15.76 -12.50 -3.00
C ARG A 459 16.24 -11.06 -2.87
N SER A 460 17.09 -10.65 -3.81
CA SER A 460 17.52 -9.27 -3.96
C SER A 460 17.27 -8.75 -5.36
N PHE A 461 17.15 -7.44 -5.46
CA PHE A 461 16.80 -6.77 -6.69
C PHE A 461 18.06 -6.48 -7.50
N TYR A 462 18.00 -6.75 -8.79
CA TYR A 462 19.04 -6.44 -9.77
C TYR A 462 18.43 -5.63 -10.90
N LEU A 463 19.12 -4.57 -11.32
CA LEU A 463 18.75 -3.76 -12.48
C LEU A 463 19.92 -3.76 -13.47
N HIS A 464 19.65 -4.13 -14.71
CA HIS A 464 20.68 -4.28 -15.76
C HIS A 464 21.89 -5.14 -15.31
N GLY A 465 21.63 -6.21 -14.55
CA GLY A 465 22.64 -7.15 -14.06
C GLY A 465 23.41 -6.71 -12.82
N SER A 466 23.23 -5.48 -12.32
CA SER A 466 23.87 -4.99 -11.10
C SER A 466 22.89 -5.00 -9.91
N PRO A 467 23.35 -5.23 -8.67
CA PRO A 467 22.50 -5.09 -7.48
C PRO A 467 21.87 -3.69 -7.42
N TYR A 468 20.59 -3.61 -7.09
CA TYR A 468 19.83 -2.38 -6.99
C TYR A 468 19.18 -2.29 -5.61
N ASP A 469 19.43 -1.18 -4.90
CA ASP A 469 18.83 -0.93 -3.59
C ASP A 469 17.45 -0.29 -3.79
N VAL A 470 16.40 -1.08 -3.58
CA VAL A 470 15.02 -0.63 -3.76
C VAL A 470 14.50 0.07 -2.51
N ALA A 471 13.68 1.10 -2.72
CA ALA A 471 12.90 1.71 -1.65
C ALA A 471 11.41 1.43 -1.87
N LEU A 472 10.62 1.43 -0.80
CA LEU A 472 9.16 1.22 -0.91
C LEU A 472 8.48 2.22 -1.84
N ALA A 473 9.00 3.44 -1.93
CA ALA A 473 8.50 4.46 -2.85
C ALA A 473 8.88 4.20 -4.32
N ASN A 474 9.92 3.41 -4.58
CA ASN A 474 10.43 3.19 -5.93
C ASN A 474 11.02 1.78 -6.10
N VAL A 475 10.23 0.93 -6.76
CA VAL A 475 10.62 -0.43 -7.17
C VAL A 475 10.45 -0.52 -8.70
N PRO A 476 11.53 -0.29 -9.48
CA PRO A 476 11.45 -0.27 -10.94
C PRO A 476 10.94 -1.59 -11.55
N GLU A 477 10.10 -1.51 -12.58
CA GLU A 477 9.48 -2.67 -13.24
C GLU A 477 10.51 -3.65 -13.84
N LYS A 478 11.62 -3.11 -14.37
CA LYS A 478 12.71 -3.89 -14.98
C LYS A 478 13.63 -4.56 -13.96
N CYS A 479 13.40 -4.38 -12.65
CA CYS A 479 14.18 -5.09 -11.64
C CYS A 479 13.87 -6.59 -11.65
N GLU A 480 14.92 -7.38 -11.58
CA GLU A 480 14.87 -8.85 -11.47
C GLU A 480 15.15 -9.27 -10.03
N LEU A 481 14.34 -10.17 -9.49
CA LEU A 481 14.48 -10.74 -8.15
C LEU A 481 15.28 -12.04 -8.21
N ARG A 482 16.55 -11.96 -7.81
CA ARG A 482 17.46 -13.11 -7.79
C ARG A 482 17.63 -13.66 -6.39
N GLU A 483 17.56 -14.97 -6.27
CA GLU A 483 17.83 -15.67 -5.02
C GLU A 483 19.31 -15.48 -4.65
N GLN A 484 19.54 -15.01 -3.43
CA GLN A 484 20.90 -14.95 -2.92
C GLN A 484 21.35 -16.37 -2.52
N LYS A 485 22.55 -16.77 -2.96
CA LYS A 485 23.23 -17.92 -2.36
C LYS A 485 23.60 -17.56 -0.93
N LEU A 486 22.76 -17.98 0.00
CA LEU A 486 23.02 -17.84 1.43
C LEU A 486 24.12 -18.82 1.86
N PRO A 487 24.92 -18.49 2.89
CA PRO A 487 25.82 -19.45 3.50
C PRO A 487 25.01 -20.64 4.03
N GLY A 488 25.59 -21.85 4.03
CA GLY A 488 24.95 -23.00 4.66
C GLY A 488 24.64 -22.75 6.14
N GLU A 489 23.59 -23.38 6.66
CA GLU A 489 23.07 -23.12 8.01
C GLU A 489 24.12 -23.33 9.11
N THR A 490 24.95 -24.37 9.00
CA THR A 490 26.08 -24.63 9.90
C THR A 490 27.09 -23.49 9.91
N ASN A 491 27.42 -22.95 8.72
CA ASN A 491 28.36 -21.84 8.59
C ASN A 491 27.77 -20.56 9.18
N TRP A 492 26.47 -20.36 9.04
CA TRP A 492 25.77 -19.21 9.61
C TRP A 492 25.76 -19.25 11.13
N GLN A 493 25.36 -20.38 11.73
CA GLN A 493 25.37 -20.55 13.18
C GLN A 493 26.77 -20.31 13.76
N ARG A 494 27.80 -20.86 13.11
CA ARG A 494 29.18 -20.64 13.51
C ARG A 494 29.60 -19.18 13.37
N ALA A 495 29.18 -18.49 12.32
CA ALA A 495 29.47 -17.07 12.12
C ALA A 495 28.84 -16.20 13.20
N VAL A 496 27.59 -16.48 13.60
CA VAL A 496 26.90 -15.77 14.70
C VAL A 496 27.62 -15.97 16.03
N GLU A 497 28.01 -17.21 16.35
CA GLU A 497 28.77 -17.53 17.57
C GLU A 497 30.13 -16.83 17.62
N LEU A 498 30.87 -16.82 16.50
CA LEU A 498 32.17 -16.15 16.39
C LEU A 498 32.03 -14.63 16.46
N ALA A 499 30.99 -14.06 15.83
CA ALA A 499 30.71 -12.62 15.91
C ALA A 499 30.44 -12.18 17.35
N GLY A 500 29.67 -12.96 18.11
CA GLY A 500 29.42 -12.72 19.52
C GLY A 500 30.67 -12.83 20.39
N SER A 501 31.43 -13.93 20.24
CA SER A 501 32.61 -14.21 21.08
C SER A 501 33.82 -13.33 20.79
N ILE A 502 34.11 -13.03 19.52
CA ILE A 502 35.31 -12.27 19.11
C ILE A 502 35.04 -10.77 19.12
N PHE A 503 33.91 -10.36 18.54
CA PHE A 503 33.62 -8.94 18.29
C PHE A 503 32.61 -8.34 19.28
N GLY A 504 31.93 -9.16 20.09
CA GLY A 504 30.85 -8.72 20.96
C GLY A 504 29.59 -8.31 20.18
N VAL A 505 29.43 -8.81 18.94
CA VAL A 505 28.30 -8.46 18.06
C VAL A 505 27.24 -9.56 18.20
N ALA A 506 26.09 -9.21 18.76
CA ALA A 506 24.92 -10.08 18.77
C ALA A 506 24.22 -10.03 17.40
N ALA A 507 23.82 -11.20 16.89
CA ALA A 507 23.08 -11.32 15.63
C ALA A 507 21.98 -12.36 15.74
N SER A 508 20.96 -12.24 14.89
CA SER A 508 19.86 -13.20 14.84
C SER A 508 20.38 -14.58 14.39
N PRO A 509 19.95 -15.69 15.04
CA PRO A 509 20.33 -17.04 14.61
C PRO A 509 19.71 -17.44 13.27
N LEU A 510 18.72 -16.69 12.78
CA LEU A 510 18.00 -17.00 11.55
C LEU A 510 18.82 -16.61 10.31
N LEU A 511 18.97 -17.56 9.41
CA LEU A 511 19.67 -17.38 8.15
C LEU A 511 18.78 -16.63 7.15
N SER A 512 19.10 -15.36 6.91
CA SER A 512 18.49 -14.55 5.86
C SER A 512 19.51 -13.63 5.21
N ALA A 513 19.24 -13.20 3.98
CA ALA A 513 20.11 -12.26 3.25
C ALA A 513 20.39 -10.99 4.07
N ASN A 514 19.34 -10.44 4.69
CA ASN A 514 19.44 -9.24 5.51
C ASN A 514 20.29 -9.48 6.76
N ASN A 515 20.07 -10.57 7.50
CA ASN A 515 20.85 -10.89 8.69
C ASN A 515 22.33 -11.09 8.36
N VAL A 516 22.63 -11.77 7.24
CA VAL A 516 24.00 -11.94 6.73
C VAL A 516 24.64 -10.58 6.43
N GLY A 517 23.94 -9.70 5.72
CA GLY A 517 24.42 -8.35 5.39
C GLY A 517 24.67 -7.47 6.63
N GLN A 518 23.73 -7.47 7.58
CA GLN A 518 23.85 -6.73 8.84
C GLN A 518 25.02 -7.23 9.69
N LEU A 519 25.16 -8.55 9.85
CA LEU A 519 26.27 -9.15 10.59
C LEU A 519 27.61 -8.82 9.92
N ALA A 520 27.71 -8.96 8.61
CA ALA A 520 28.93 -8.64 7.87
C ALA A 520 29.32 -7.16 8.04
N THR A 521 28.35 -6.25 8.01
CA THR A 521 28.58 -4.81 8.20
C THR A 521 29.04 -4.50 9.62
N ALA A 522 28.35 -5.03 10.63
CA ALA A 522 28.69 -4.83 12.04
C ALA A 522 30.08 -5.39 12.39
N VAL A 523 30.39 -6.60 11.93
CA VAL A 523 31.70 -7.24 12.13
C VAL A 523 32.80 -6.47 11.40
N LYS A 524 32.60 -6.06 10.14
CA LYS A 524 33.60 -5.25 9.41
C LYS A 524 33.89 -3.94 10.11
N LYS A 525 32.85 -3.25 10.60
CA LYS A 525 33.02 -2.00 11.37
C LYS A 525 33.85 -2.25 12.62
N ARG A 526 33.46 -3.24 13.44
CA ARG A 526 34.15 -3.56 14.70
C ARG A 526 35.59 -4.00 14.48
N ALA A 527 35.84 -4.79 13.44
CA ALA A 527 37.18 -5.21 13.03
C ALA A 527 38.04 -4.02 12.60
N THR A 528 37.47 -3.09 11.83
CA THR A 528 38.17 -1.88 11.38
C THR A 528 38.52 -0.97 12.56
N ASP A 529 37.56 -0.71 13.45
CA ASP A 529 37.75 0.12 14.64
C ASP A 529 38.84 -0.44 15.57
N SER A 530 38.92 -1.78 15.68
CA SER A 530 39.87 -2.46 16.57
C SER A 530 41.26 -2.67 15.94
N ARG A 531 41.38 -2.57 14.61
CA ARG A 531 42.60 -2.97 13.86
C ARG A 531 43.84 -2.23 14.32
N THR A 532 43.75 -0.92 14.49
CA THR A 532 44.88 -0.06 14.88
C THR A 532 45.37 -0.39 16.29
N ALA A 533 44.46 -0.57 17.24
CA ALA A 533 44.79 -0.90 18.63
C ALA A 533 45.45 -2.28 18.73
N CYS A 534 44.89 -3.30 18.06
CA CYS A 534 45.48 -4.64 18.00
C CYS A 534 46.87 -4.63 17.35
N GLY A 535 47.05 -3.87 16.27
CA GLY A 535 48.36 -3.71 15.61
C GLY A 535 49.40 -3.06 16.52
N ALA A 536 49.02 -2.01 17.25
CA ALA A 536 49.88 -1.34 18.21
C ALA A 536 50.26 -2.26 19.39
N TYR A 537 49.29 -3.02 19.92
CA TYR A 537 49.54 -4.01 20.97
C TYR A 537 50.50 -5.10 20.49
N ALA A 538 50.26 -5.70 19.32
CA ALA A 538 51.12 -6.72 18.75
C ALA A 538 52.56 -6.21 18.50
N LYS A 539 52.70 -4.96 18.04
CA LYS A 539 54.02 -4.31 17.89
C LYS A 539 54.71 -4.16 19.25
N ARG A 540 54.03 -3.60 20.25
CA ARG A 540 54.57 -3.42 21.60
C ARG A 540 54.94 -4.76 22.25
N LEU A 541 54.12 -5.78 22.06
CA LEU A 541 54.39 -7.13 22.56
C LEU A 541 55.65 -7.70 21.90
N ARG A 542 55.78 -7.60 20.58
CA ARG A 542 57.01 -8.01 19.86
C ARG A 542 58.24 -7.24 20.34
N ASP A 543 58.14 -5.93 20.51
CA ASP A 543 59.24 -5.09 21.01
C ASP A 543 59.63 -5.44 22.45
N ARG A 544 58.68 -5.88 23.28
CA ARG A 544 58.95 -6.32 24.66
C ARG A 544 59.56 -7.72 24.68
N LEU A 545 59.04 -8.65 23.89
CA LEU A 545 59.57 -10.00 23.75
C LEU A 545 61.02 -10.00 23.23
N SER A 546 61.35 -9.11 22.28
CA SER A 546 62.72 -8.97 21.77
C SER A 546 63.68 -8.38 22.82
N ARG A 547 63.23 -7.41 23.62
CA ARG A 547 64.02 -6.85 24.74
C ARG A 547 64.29 -7.87 25.85
N LEU A 548 63.41 -8.84 26.03
CA LEU A 548 63.61 -9.95 26.97
C LEU A 548 64.48 -11.07 26.37
N SER A 549 64.95 -10.92 25.12
CA SER A 549 65.78 -11.89 24.37
C SER A 549 65.20 -13.31 24.32
N LEU A 550 63.91 -13.48 24.60
CA LEU A 550 63.23 -14.79 24.67
C LEU A 550 63.37 -15.61 23.38
N PRO A 551 63.28 -15.04 22.16
CA PRO A 551 63.51 -15.80 20.93
C PRO A 551 64.95 -16.32 20.83
N GLY A 552 65.95 -15.46 21.05
CA GLY A 552 67.36 -15.86 20.99
C GLY A 552 67.77 -16.86 22.09
N ASN A 553 67.13 -16.79 23.27
CA ASN A 553 67.36 -17.74 24.36
C ASN A 553 66.80 -19.13 24.05
N LEU A 554 65.70 -19.22 23.30
CA LEU A 554 65.16 -20.49 22.82
C LEU A 554 66.00 -21.06 21.67
N ASP A 555 66.50 -20.21 20.78
CA ASP A 555 67.35 -20.65 19.65
C ASP A 555 68.72 -21.17 20.10
N THR A 556 69.26 -20.66 21.21
CA THR A 556 70.59 -21.02 21.74
C THR A 556 70.56 -22.05 22.88
N ALA A 557 69.38 -22.58 23.23
CA ALA A 557 69.18 -23.46 24.39
C ALA A 557 69.87 -24.84 24.28
N GLY A 558 70.40 -25.20 23.11
CA GLY A 558 71.06 -26.48 22.87
C GLY A 558 70.12 -27.67 23.04
N TRP A 559 68.95 -27.61 22.39
CA TRP A 559 67.89 -28.63 22.50
C TRP A 559 68.38 -30.05 22.20
N ASP A 560 69.27 -30.21 21.23
CA ASP A 560 69.87 -31.51 20.87
C ASP A 560 70.59 -32.16 22.07
N ILE A 561 71.21 -31.37 22.95
CA ILE A 561 71.89 -31.85 24.16
C ILE A 561 70.87 -32.29 25.22
N LEU A 562 69.78 -31.53 25.36
CA LEU A 562 68.69 -31.89 26.28
C LEU A 562 67.95 -33.15 25.81
N GLU A 563 67.76 -33.29 24.50
CA GLU A 563 67.19 -34.50 23.90
C GLU A 563 68.12 -35.71 24.06
N ALA A 564 69.44 -35.53 23.89
CA ALA A 564 70.42 -36.60 24.13
C ALA A 564 70.40 -37.11 25.59
N VAL A 565 70.14 -36.22 26.56
CA VAL A 565 70.01 -36.60 27.98
C VAL A 565 68.71 -37.35 28.27
N ASP A 566 67.62 -37.10 27.54
CA ASP A 566 66.36 -37.87 27.67
C ASP A 566 66.53 -39.34 27.27
N ARG A 567 67.48 -39.63 26.38
CA ARG A 567 67.78 -40.98 25.88
C ARG A 567 68.70 -41.80 26.81
N LEU A 568 69.18 -41.22 27.93
CA LEU A 568 70.00 -41.94 28.92
C LEU A 568 69.14 -42.93 29.72
N ASN A 569 69.48 -44.22 29.63
CA ASN A 569 68.76 -45.32 30.32
C ASN A 569 69.60 -46.04 31.40
N ASP A 570 70.73 -45.45 31.79
CA ASP A 570 71.61 -45.96 32.85
C ASP A 570 71.35 -45.26 34.19
N ASP A 571 72.26 -45.41 35.15
CA ASP A 571 72.18 -44.85 36.50
C ASP A 571 72.03 -43.32 36.53
N ARG A 572 72.28 -42.62 35.40
CA ARG A 572 72.11 -41.17 35.25
C ARG A 572 70.67 -40.74 34.93
N ARG A 573 69.76 -41.69 34.69
CA ARG A 573 68.36 -41.43 34.27
C ARG A 573 67.57 -40.58 35.26
N ALA A 574 67.78 -40.77 36.56
CA ALA A 574 67.10 -39.98 37.59
C ALA A 574 67.50 -38.49 37.54
N GLU A 575 68.80 -38.21 37.41
CA GLU A 575 69.33 -36.85 37.27
C GLU A 575 68.92 -36.21 35.92
N ALA A 576 68.92 -36.99 34.84
CA ALA A 576 68.43 -36.58 33.52
C ALA A 576 66.95 -36.11 33.57
N ARG A 577 66.08 -36.91 34.21
CA ARG A 577 64.66 -36.55 34.41
C ARG A 577 64.50 -35.28 35.24
N ALA A 578 65.32 -35.08 36.27
CA ALA A 578 65.28 -33.87 37.09
C ALA A 578 65.66 -32.60 36.29
N VAL A 579 66.67 -32.69 35.40
CA VAL A 579 67.04 -31.58 34.51
C VAL A 579 65.89 -31.24 33.55
N LEU A 580 65.29 -32.24 32.90
CA LEU A 580 64.18 -32.02 31.97
C LEU A 580 62.91 -31.53 32.67
N ALA A 581 62.61 -32.02 33.87
CA ALA A 581 61.51 -31.51 34.69
C ALA A 581 61.70 -30.03 35.03
N LYS A 582 62.94 -29.60 35.30
CA LYS A 582 63.24 -28.19 35.58
C LYS A 582 63.11 -27.31 34.34
N VAL A 583 63.49 -27.80 33.16
CA VAL A 583 63.26 -27.10 31.88
C VAL A 583 61.76 -26.93 31.64
N ARG A 584 60.96 -27.99 31.78
CA ARG A 584 59.50 -27.94 31.62
C ARG A 584 58.85 -26.96 32.60
N GLN A 585 59.27 -26.99 33.87
CA GLN A 585 58.78 -26.04 34.88
C GLN A 585 59.11 -24.58 34.49
N SER A 586 60.32 -24.34 33.99
CA SER A 586 60.76 -22.99 33.63
C SER A 586 60.02 -22.46 32.40
N LEU A 587 59.74 -23.32 31.41
CA LEU A 587 58.89 -22.97 30.25
C LEU A 587 57.42 -22.68 30.63
N ALA A 588 56.94 -23.31 31.69
CA ALA A 588 55.56 -23.15 32.17
C ALA A 588 55.39 -22.04 33.22
N SER A 589 56.48 -21.39 33.65
CA SER A 589 56.47 -20.35 34.67
C SER A 589 56.58 -18.95 34.06
N ASP A 590 56.11 -17.94 34.78
CA ASP A 590 56.29 -16.54 34.41
C ASP A 590 57.79 -16.17 34.42
N GLU A 591 58.26 -15.39 33.42
CA GLU A 591 59.66 -14.95 33.28
C GLU A 591 60.15 -14.18 34.52
N HIS A 592 59.26 -13.48 35.22
CA HIS A 592 59.58 -12.79 36.46
C HIS A 592 59.70 -13.72 37.67
N VAL A 593 59.15 -14.94 37.59
CA VAL A 593 59.19 -15.96 38.65
C VAL A 593 60.34 -16.93 38.43
N ILE A 594 60.53 -17.40 37.19
CA ILE A 594 61.69 -18.20 36.79
C ILE A 594 62.25 -17.62 35.50
N PRO A 595 63.39 -16.91 35.55
CA PRO A 595 64.04 -16.40 34.35
C PRO A 595 64.42 -17.55 33.42
N LEU A 596 63.88 -17.54 32.20
CA LEU A 596 64.00 -18.68 31.28
C LEU A 596 65.44 -18.83 30.76
N ALA A 597 66.13 -17.73 30.47
CA ALA A 597 67.49 -17.78 29.92
C ALA A 597 68.51 -18.44 30.87
N PRO A 598 68.60 -18.03 32.15
CA PRO A 598 69.47 -18.69 33.13
C PRO A 598 69.06 -20.14 33.39
N ALA A 599 67.76 -20.44 33.39
CA ALA A 599 67.26 -21.80 33.60
C ALA A 599 67.69 -22.75 32.47
N LEU A 600 67.53 -22.33 31.20
CA LEU A 600 67.97 -23.09 30.03
C LEU A 600 69.49 -23.25 30.00
N LYS A 601 70.25 -22.19 30.27
CA LYS A 601 71.73 -22.26 30.34
C LYS A 601 72.22 -23.20 31.44
N SER A 602 71.56 -23.18 32.61
CA SER A 602 71.87 -24.10 33.71
C SER A 602 71.52 -25.55 33.37
N ALA A 603 70.37 -25.77 32.73
CA ALA A 603 69.95 -27.10 32.29
C ALA A 603 70.90 -27.66 31.22
N GLN A 604 71.28 -26.87 30.23
CA GLN A 604 72.26 -27.25 29.21
C GLN A 604 73.61 -27.62 29.85
N ALA A 605 74.13 -26.81 30.79
CA ALA A 605 75.39 -27.11 31.47
C ALA A 605 75.33 -28.40 32.30
N LYS A 606 74.20 -28.67 32.98
CA LYS A 606 73.98 -29.93 33.71
C LYS A 606 73.86 -31.12 32.76
N ALA A 607 73.18 -30.94 31.63
CA ALA A 607 73.01 -31.95 30.60
C ALA A 607 74.36 -32.35 29.97
N VAL A 608 75.20 -31.37 29.63
CA VAL A 608 76.58 -31.63 29.16
C VAL A 608 77.38 -32.43 30.21
N ARG A 609 77.34 -32.03 31.49
CA ARG A 609 78.05 -32.74 32.56
C ARG A 609 77.59 -34.19 32.72
N LEU A 610 76.27 -34.43 32.63
CA LEU A 610 75.68 -35.76 32.69
C LEU A 610 76.17 -36.65 31.56
N LEU A 611 76.25 -36.13 30.33
CA LEU A 611 76.74 -36.87 29.16
C LEU A 611 78.24 -37.19 29.27
N THR A 612 79.05 -36.30 29.87
CA THR A 612 80.51 -36.48 30.02
C THR A 612 80.97 -37.34 31.20
N LYS A 613 80.07 -37.79 32.09
CA LYS A 613 80.43 -38.60 33.28
C LYS A 613 80.76 -40.05 32.84
N SER A 614 82.03 -40.46 32.96
CA SER A 614 82.52 -41.79 32.54
C SER A 614 82.19 -42.91 33.54
N LYS A 615 81.96 -44.13 33.01
CA LYS A 615 81.50 -45.34 33.72
C LYS A 615 82.60 -45.88 34.66
N GLN A 616 82.30 -46.02 35.96
CA GLN A 616 83.17 -46.64 36.96
C GLN A 616 82.80 -48.14 37.09
N PRO A 617 83.73 -49.11 37.03
CA PRO A 617 83.39 -50.53 37.07
C PRO A 617 83.41 -51.10 38.49
N ALA A 618 82.38 -51.86 38.87
CA ALA A 618 82.43 -52.77 40.01
C ALA A 618 81.48 -53.96 39.86
N ASN A 619 82.11 -55.14 39.73
CA ASN A 619 81.75 -56.46 40.23
C ASN A 619 80.61 -57.27 39.58
N GLU A 620 81.01 -58.29 38.81
CA GLU A 620 80.33 -59.58 38.73
C GLU A 620 80.43 -60.33 40.07
N PRO A 621 79.42 -61.13 40.43
CA PRO A 621 79.62 -62.58 40.40
C PRO A 621 78.44 -63.39 39.82
N THR A 622 78.82 -64.39 39.02
CA THR A 622 78.46 -65.82 39.16
C THR A 622 77.00 -66.25 38.91
N ASP A 623 76.84 -66.85 37.73
CA ASP A 623 76.37 -68.23 37.47
C ASP A 623 75.00 -68.72 37.98
N THR A 624 74.40 -69.49 37.08
CA THR A 624 73.37 -70.52 37.25
C THR A 624 71.88 -70.10 37.17
N PRO A 625 71.13 -70.66 36.18
CA PRO A 625 69.69 -70.46 36.04
C PRO A 625 68.91 -71.33 37.04
N GLU A 626 68.02 -70.72 37.80
CA GLU A 626 67.06 -71.41 38.65
C GLU A 626 65.84 -71.84 37.83
N LEU A 627 65.61 -73.16 37.76
CA LEU A 627 64.44 -73.80 37.17
C LEU A 627 63.18 -73.54 38.05
N PRO A 628 61.99 -73.32 37.46
CA PRO A 628 60.73 -73.52 38.17
C PRO A 628 60.39 -75.02 38.31
N PRO A 629 59.55 -75.40 39.29
CA PRO A 629 59.43 -76.77 39.77
C PRO A 629 58.73 -77.73 38.80
N THR A 630 59.01 -79.01 39.04
CA THR A 630 58.65 -80.21 38.30
C THR A 630 57.15 -80.52 38.25
N THR A 631 56.66 -80.91 37.07
CA THR A 631 55.61 -81.95 36.94
C THR A 631 55.86 -82.83 35.71
N ALA A 632 56.21 -84.09 36.02
CA ALA A 632 56.00 -85.34 35.31
C ALA A 632 55.84 -85.35 33.77
N GLY A 633 56.84 -85.96 33.12
CA GLY A 633 56.65 -86.96 32.07
C GLY A 633 56.35 -86.45 30.67
N ARG A 634 57.40 -86.12 29.89
CA ARG A 634 57.41 -86.17 28.41
C ARG A 634 58.85 -86.07 27.89
N LYS A 635 59.23 -86.97 26.99
CA LYS A 635 60.55 -87.02 26.34
C LYS A 635 60.56 -86.06 25.14
N VAL A 636 61.50 -85.11 25.10
CA VAL A 636 61.70 -84.21 23.96
C VAL A 636 62.31 -85.01 22.81
N VAL A 637 61.67 -85.00 21.64
CA VAL A 637 62.07 -85.83 20.48
C VAL A 637 62.99 -85.05 19.51
N ASP A 638 62.84 -83.72 19.40
CA ASP A 638 63.70 -82.83 18.61
C ASP A 638 63.48 -81.35 19.01
N ARG A 639 64.47 -80.46 18.81
CA ARG A 639 64.34 -79.00 19.05
C ARG A 639 65.32 -78.20 18.16
N GLY A 640 64.79 -77.27 17.36
CA GLY A 640 65.55 -76.33 16.53
C GLY A 640 64.84 -74.97 16.38
N SER A 641 65.55 -73.95 15.88
CA SER A 641 65.03 -72.59 15.60
C SER A 641 65.67 -72.04 14.33
N GLU A 642 64.85 -71.56 13.40
CA GLU A 642 65.26 -70.98 12.11
C GLU A 642 64.53 -69.63 11.93
N SER A 643 65.20 -68.63 11.35
CA SER A 643 64.63 -67.29 11.12
C SER A 643 65.04 -66.75 9.74
N SER A 644 64.18 -65.93 9.13
CA SER A 644 64.38 -65.34 7.78
C SER A 644 64.30 -66.34 6.61
N LEU A 645 63.30 -67.23 6.63
CA LEU A 645 63.05 -68.23 5.58
C LEU A 645 62.14 -67.69 4.48
N GLY A 646 62.41 -68.05 3.21
CA GLY A 646 61.48 -67.85 2.10
C GLY A 646 60.33 -68.87 2.10
N LEU A 647 59.25 -68.59 1.38
CA LEU A 647 58.02 -69.42 1.39
C LEU A 647 58.26 -70.89 0.99
N ALA A 648 59.23 -71.15 0.11
CA ALA A 648 59.61 -72.50 -0.31
C ALA A 648 60.36 -73.26 0.79
N ASP A 649 61.25 -72.58 1.52
CA ASP A 649 62.04 -73.18 2.60
C ASP A 649 61.21 -73.41 3.87
N ALA A 650 60.26 -72.51 4.15
CA ALA A 650 59.29 -72.70 5.23
C ALA A 650 58.42 -73.95 5.00
N LYS A 651 58.01 -74.21 3.75
CA LYS A 651 57.26 -75.44 3.40
C LYS A 651 58.10 -76.71 3.58
N LYS A 652 59.40 -76.63 3.30
CA LYS A 652 60.32 -77.75 3.49
C LYS A 652 60.48 -78.11 4.97
N VAL A 653 60.67 -77.11 5.84
CA VAL A 653 60.77 -77.31 7.30
C VAL A 653 59.50 -77.95 7.88
N LEU A 654 58.32 -77.58 7.36
CA LEU A 654 57.05 -78.19 7.76
C LEU A 654 56.90 -79.63 7.26
N SER A 655 57.35 -79.93 6.04
CA SER A 655 57.35 -81.30 5.49
C SER A 655 58.30 -82.23 6.25
N ASP A 656 59.49 -81.75 6.61
CA ASP A 656 60.48 -82.51 7.39
C ASP A 656 60.01 -82.79 8.83
N LEU A 657 59.13 -81.93 9.38
CA LEU A 657 58.48 -82.16 10.67
C LEU A 657 57.34 -83.20 10.57
N ASP A 658 56.65 -83.26 9.43
CA ASP A 658 55.56 -84.22 9.16
C ASP A 658 56.09 -85.65 8.99
N GLU A 659 57.24 -85.83 8.31
CA GLU A 659 57.90 -87.13 8.14
C GLU A 659 58.42 -87.75 9.47
N LYS A 660 58.55 -86.94 10.53
CA LYS A 660 59.01 -87.38 11.86
C LYS A 660 57.86 -87.91 12.74
N VAL A 661 56.61 -87.86 12.29
CA VAL A 661 55.43 -88.33 13.02
C VAL A 661 55.08 -89.77 12.63
N ARG A 662 54.94 -90.68 13.60
CA ARG A 662 54.46 -92.07 13.39
C ARG A 662 53.01 -92.23 13.88
N GLU A 663 52.23 -93.07 13.20
CA GLU A 663 50.84 -93.38 13.58
C GLU A 663 50.75 -93.86 15.04
N GLY A 664 49.95 -93.15 15.85
CA GLY A 664 49.71 -93.46 17.27
C GLY A 664 50.38 -92.53 18.30
N GLN A 665 51.06 -91.45 17.90
CA GLN A 665 51.66 -90.50 18.84
C GLN A 665 50.83 -89.21 19.02
N THR A 666 50.69 -88.74 20.26
CA THR A 666 50.10 -87.43 20.58
C THR A 666 51.20 -86.36 20.62
N ILE A 667 51.28 -85.52 19.59
CA ILE A 667 52.32 -84.49 19.44
C ILE A 667 51.71 -83.10 19.63
N ARG A 668 52.43 -82.18 20.28
CA ARG A 668 52.08 -80.75 20.38
C ARG A 668 53.21 -79.91 19.76
N ILE A 669 52.86 -79.09 18.78
CA ILE A 669 53.77 -78.15 18.10
C ILE A 669 53.28 -76.73 18.41
N ALA A 670 54.19 -75.84 18.82
CA ALA A 670 53.89 -74.42 19.02
C ALA A 670 54.59 -73.61 17.91
N ILE A 671 53.82 -72.85 17.13
CA ILE A 671 54.31 -72.03 16.01
C ILE A 671 53.80 -70.59 16.24
N SER A 672 54.68 -69.61 16.08
CA SER A 672 54.33 -68.19 16.02
C SER A 672 54.82 -67.63 14.69
N TRP A 673 53.98 -66.89 13.95
CA TRP A 673 54.33 -66.30 12.66
C TRP A 673 53.92 -64.83 12.57
N THR A 674 54.62 -64.09 11.72
CA THR A 674 54.30 -62.70 11.34
C THR A 674 54.59 -62.59 9.85
N ILE A 675 53.62 -62.11 9.07
CA ILE A 675 53.74 -61.93 7.62
C ILE A 675 53.93 -60.43 7.40
N GLU A 676 55.03 -60.07 6.76
CA GLU A 676 55.35 -58.69 6.38
C GLU A 676 55.51 -58.64 4.85
N GLU A 677 54.91 -57.64 4.22
CA GLU A 677 55.03 -57.38 2.78
C GLU A 677 55.86 -56.11 2.61
N GLY A 678 56.97 -56.21 1.88
CA GLY A 678 57.89 -55.09 1.64
C GLY A 678 57.97 -54.74 0.17
N GLY A 679 57.42 -53.58 -0.20
CA GLY A 679 57.58 -52.94 -1.51
C GLY A 679 56.38 -53.04 -2.42
#